data_AF-A0A1M6KJ92-F1
#
_entry.id   AF-A0A1M6KJ92-F1
#
_cell.length_a   1.000
_cell.length_b   1.000
_cell.length_c   1.000
_cell.angle_alpha   90.00
_cell.angle_beta   90.00
_cell.angle_gamma   90.00
#
_symmetry.space_group_name_H-M   'P 1'
#
loop_
_entity.id
_entity.type
_entity.pdbx_description
1 polymer ?
#
loop_
_entity_poly.entity_id
_entity_poly.type
_entity_poly.pdbx_seq_one_letter_code
_entity_poly.pdbx_strand_id
1 'polypeptide(L)'
;MKYETIKYFLFFTCLIPQILSAQNTSVWNQSSGNTKLESKWAGIQIHRSELNKSVLDPFLRQASRKGESQISFLDPHGKEMVFTVQSSNLMSKGLQGKYPEIKTFKGVSSKGERVRFTITSAGMTGIVFTQEGTVVIEPESFESTSYVSYYKNEYLNANHYSDFIVEELENSSLENSPSSRVLSNDVFKKVAIGKQMKKYRIAIAAESGYTSLYGGKVKTIEAIVTTLDFITAIFEKELAVTFELIADNDQLVYSAGSDPYKDIPKVTQQLRVFNQEHLDEVIGFDNYDLGFLFTSTGKGLGAQASAGHVCRQFKAAAMADFSSFTKNLGVSYASLYVGHEIGHLFEALHSWSGRCSGTSSVAEASSFTIRDAYELGSGSTIMSYAGFCGDADIVPLSETGDYFHAISSTQILRYINEEIASCATQVETGNTPPTVQIPEGGFVIPINTPFALEANGEDTDDNTLTYCWEQFDQTLKQEYLKDHDFGPLLTREELEENPNATPEFIDAILALQDEQLASAFEGDGPLFRSFPPSLESLRYFPQIEEVLAGDLSSNVEVLPFKTRDLNFVVTVRDNLGGVTNELISFSSTDVAGPFEVTSAFTEPSYAGFSNVKLEWDVANTNNAPVNCQNVSILYSIDGGENFDVTLVQSTANDGSEIIRLPNLATSKARIMVKAVDNVFFNVNDTNFSVEPSEVAVPEASTALVGTRLSTAKVELTWEDNSDFEDGFIIERSHGDDSFEEIAKTTIDVNRYVDETINAGNSYAYRVAAYNIEGTSAYSNTIQLDANILSIPNTDQLAMLYPNPAHDELNLSPSLIYQAEQIRVVDLNGKTMLHYQVVSPIEKIDVSSLKQGMYLVVISTQDGESFRKFYKK
;
A
#
# COMPACT_ATOMS: atom_id res chain seq x y z
N MET A 1 71.34 33.45 -13.83
CA MET A 1 70.46 34.48 -14.43
C MET A 1 69.05 33.93 -14.36
N LYS A 2 68.12 34.58 -13.62
CA LYS A 2 67.12 35.56 -14.13
C LYS A 2 66.08 34.87 -15.05
N TYR A 3 64.84 34.65 -14.61
CA TYR A 3 63.63 35.51 -14.81
C TYR A 3 63.03 35.35 -16.24
N GLU A 4 61.72 35.18 -16.53
CA GLU A 4 60.39 35.30 -15.83
C GLU A 4 59.33 34.38 -16.55
N THR A 5 58.07 34.08 -16.12
CA THR A 5 57.35 34.07 -14.82
C THR A 5 55.94 33.41 -14.96
N ILE A 6 55.46 32.75 -13.89
CA ILE A 6 54.09 32.34 -13.45
C ILE A 6 52.88 32.50 -14.43
N LYS A 7 52.06 31.43 -14.61
CA LYS A 7 50.59 31.35 -14.28
C LYS A 7 49.97 29.94 -14.52
N TYR A 8 49.04 29.57 -13.61
CA TYR A 8 48.02 28.49 -13.48
C TYR A 8 47.63 27.59 -14.70
N PHE A 9 46.99 26.41 -14.57
CA PHE A 9 46.06 25.86 -13.54
C PHE A 9 45.84 24.31 -13.72
N LEU A 10 45.38 23.59 -12.67
CA LEU A 10 44.75 22.23 -12.66
C LEU A 10 45.62 21.02 -13.11
N PHE A 11 45.42 19.76 -12.66
CA PHE A 11 44.91 19.22 -11.38
C PHE A 11 45.29 17.72 -11.25
N PHE A 12 45.25 17.19 -10.01
CA PHE A 12 45.13 15.77 -9.61
C PHE A 12 45.65 14.63 -10.52
N THR A 13 46.59 13.84 -10.00
CA THR A 13 46.82 12.43 -10.39
C THR A 13 46.93 11.53 -9.16
N CYS A 14 46.11 10.47 -9.13
CA CYS A 14 46.25 9.30 -8.25
C CYS A 14 46.35 9.54 -6.72
N LEU A 15 45.29 10.10 -6.14
CA LEU A 15 44.91 9.70 -4.78
C LEU A 15 44.26 8.31 -4.87
N ILE A 16 44.93 7.28 -4.36
CA ILE A 16 44.37 5.93 -4.26
C ILE A 16 43.22 5.97 -3.24
N PRO A 17 42.01 5.47 -3.55
CA PRO A 17 40.98 5.30 -2.53
C PRO A 17 41.47 4.27 -1.52
N GLN A 18 41.75 4.70 -0.29
CA GLN A 18 41.83 3.76 0.82
C GLN A 18 40.43 3.21 1.05
N ILE A 19 40.20 2.00 0.54
CA ILE A 19 39.05 1.17 0.93
C ILE A 19 39.12 1.06 2.46
N LEU A 20 38.22 1.75 3.17
CA LEU A 20 37.96 1.40 4.56
C LEU A 20 37.39 -0.02 4.51
N SER A 21 38.13 -0.98 5.08
CA SER A 21 37.54 -2.25 5.46
C SER A 21 36.45 -1.96 6.50
N ALA A 22 35.18 -2.04 6.08
CA ALA A 22 34.07 -2.07 7.01
C ALA A 22 34.24 -3.33 7.88
N GLN A 23 34.79 -3.16 9.08
CA GLN A 23 34.77 -4.22 10.07
C GLN A 23 33.35 -4.26 10.62
N ASN A 24 32.53 -5.16 10.09
CA ASN A 24 31.27 -5.57 10.72
C ASN A 24 31.59 -6.31 12.04
N THR A 25 31.99 -5.55 13.05
CA THR A 25 31.80 -5.95 14.45
C THR A 25 30.33 -5.71 14.75
N SER A 26 29.53 -6.79 14.74
CA SER A 26 28.13 -6.71 15.15
C SER A 26 28.04 -6.07 16.54
N VAL A 27 26.99 -5.27 16.77
CA VAL A 27 26.74 -4.68 18.10
C VAL A 27 26.24 -5.73 19.10
N TRP A 28 25.99 -6.96 18.65
CA TRP A 28 25.48 -8.07 19.43
C TRP A 28 26.54 -9.15 19.64
N ASN A 29 26.71 -9.57 20.89
CA ASN A 29 27.40 -10.80 21.25
C ASN A 29 26.34 -11.92 21.44
N GLN A 30 26.73 -13.17 21.20
CA GLN A 30 25.91 -14.33 21.54
C GLN A 30 25.69 -14.40 23.06
N SER A 31 24.44 -14.57 23.51
CA SER A 31 24.11 -14.61 24.94
C SER A 31 24.79 -15.80 25.66
N SER A 32 25.40 -15.52 26.81
CA SER A 32 26.11 -16.48 27.65
C SER A 32 25.21 -17.22 28.66
N GLY A 33 23.91 -16.87 28.72
CA GLY A 33 23.03 -17.17 29.84
C GLY A 33 22.18 -18.45 29.72
N ASN A 34 22.49 -19.46 30.54
CA ASN A 34 21.56 -20.56 30.92
C ASN A 34 20.46 -20.08 31.90
N THR A 35 20.03 -18.82 31.80
CA THR A 35 19.04 -18.19 32.69
C THR A 35 17.62 -18.62 32.32
N LYS A 36 16.85 -19.11 33.30
CA LYS A 36 15.44 -19.43 33.10
C LYS A 36 14.68 -18.18 32.64
N LEU A 37 13.87 -18.32 31.59
CA LEU A 37 12.99 -17.27 31.09
C LEU A 37 11.99 -16.80 32.16
N GLU A 38 11.72 -15.50 32.17
CA GLU A 38 10.55 -14.95 32.87
C GLU A 38 9.25 -15.51 32.25
N SER A 39 8.19 -15.60 33.06
CA SER A 39 6.91 -16.17 32.60
C SER A 39 6.25 -15.36 31.48
N LYS A 40 6.55 -14.06 31.34
CA LYS A 40 6.03 -13.20 30.25
C LYS A 40 6.52 -13.60 28.84
N TRP A 41 7.50 -14.50 28.76
CA TRP A 41 8.05 -15.05 27.50
C TRP A 41 7.59 -16.48 27.21
N ALA A 42 6.65 -17.03 27.99
CA ALA A 42 6.19 -18.40 27.81
C ALA A 42 5.29 -18.52 26.57
N GLY A 43 5.73 -19.29 25.56
CA GLY A 43 4.97 -19.52 24.33
C GLY A 43 5.22 -18.51 23.21
N ILE A 44 6.18 -17.60 23.38
CA ILE A 44 6.54 -16.55 22.41
C ILE A 44 7.86 -16.93 21.72
N GLN A 45 7.96 -16.72 20.41
CA GLN A 45 9.22 -16.82 19.68
C GLN A 45 10.10 -15.61 20.01
N ILE A 46 11.28 -15.86 20.58
CA ILE A 46 12.24 -14.82 20.94
C ILE A 46 13.68 -15.21 20.58
N HIS A 47 14.52 -14.20 20.33
CA HIS A 47 15.97 -14.34 20.32
C HIS A 47 16.61 -13.49 21.43
N ARG A 48 17.61 -14.06 22.14
CA ARG A 48 18.37 -13.43 23.22
C ARG A 48 19.80 -13.09 22.80
N SER A 49 20.20 -11.83 22.97
CA SER A 49 21.53 -11.33 22.62
C SER A 49 22.13 -10.43 23.71
N GLU A 50 23.46 -10.28 23.72
CA GLU A 50 24.16 -9.37 24.65
C GLU A 50 24.63 -8.11 23.93
N LEU A 51 24.16 -6.93 24.35
CA LEU A 51 24.47 -5.66 23.66
C LEU A 51 25.88 -5.16 23.99
N ASN A 52 26.76 -5.17 22.99
CA ASN A 52 28.13 -4.68 23.09
C ASN A 52 28.18 -3.15 23.04
N LYS A 53 27.86 -2.52 24.19
CA LYS A 53 27.87 -1.05 24.35
C LYS A 53 29.20 -0.41 23.89
N SER A 54 30.33 -1.10 23.96
CA SER A 54 31.64 -0.57 23.52
C SER A 54 31.78 -0.43 22.00
N VAL A 55 31.01 -1.21 21.24
CA VAL A 55 30.93 -1.17 19.76
C VAL A 55 29.79 -0.25 19.31
N LEU A 56 28.67 -0.24 20.04
CA LEU A 56 27.53 0.66 19.77
C LEU A 56 27.89 2.15 19.92
N ASP A 57 28.59 2.52 20.99
CA ASP A 57 28.84 3.93 21.34
C ASP A 57 29.59 4.71 20.22
N PRO A 58 30.63 4.14 19.54
CA PRO A 58 31.21 4.70 18.33
C PRO A 58 30.22 4.93 17.17
N PHE A 59 29.36 3.95 16.86
CA PHE A 59 28.39 4.06 15.76
C PHE A 59 27.34 5.15 16.02
N LEU A 60 26.78 5.21 17.23
CA LEU A 60 25.83 6.27 17.60
C LEU A 60 26.49 7.66 17.59
N ARG A 61 27.75 7.78 18.05
CA ARG A 61 28.54 9.02 17.94
C ARG A 61 28.85 9.40 16.49
N GLN A 62 28.88 8.45 15.56
CA GLN A 62 28.99 8.73 14.13
C GLN A 62 27.66 9.24 13.57
N ALA A 63 26.55 8.53 13.79
CA ALA A 63 25.21 8.95 13.34
C ALA A 63 24.89 10.39 13.80
N SER A 64 25.04 10.70 15.09
CA SER A 64 24.82 12.05 15.62
C SER A 64 25.83 13.13 15.17
N ARG A 65 26.83 12.83 14.32
CA ARG A 65 27.88 13.79 13.90
C ARG A 65 28.17 13.85 12.39
N LYS A 66 27.93 12.77 11.65
CA LYS A 66 28.15 12.68 10.20
C LYS A 66 26.85 12.53 9.39
N GLY A 67 25.70 12.52 10.07
CA GLY A 67 24.41 12.11 9.50
C GLY A 67 24.15 10.63 9.79
N GLU A 68 24.99 9.75 9.25
CA GLU A 68 24.66 8.32 9.12
C GLU A 68 25.72 7.36 9.70
N SER A 69 25.24 6.22 10.19
CA SER A 69 26.02 5.02 10.50
C SER A 69 25.22 3.78 10.11
N GLN A 70 25.88 2.70 9.71
CA GLN A 70 25.21 1.39 9.69
C GLN A 70 25.22 0.77 11.09
N ILE A 71 24.12 0.11 11.46
CA ILE A 71 23.95 -0.71 12.68
C ILE A 71 23.12 -1.93 12.32
N SER A 72 23.44 -3.08 12.92
CA SER A 72 22.64 -4.29 12.81
C SER A 72 21.78 -4.59 14.04
N PHE A 73 20.63 -5.21 13.80
CA PHE A 73 19.67 -5.70 14.77
C PHE A 73 19.44 -7.20 14.52
N LEU A 74 18.88 -7.91 15.50
CA LEU A 74 18.52 -9.32 15.36
C LEU A 74 17.01 -9.47 15.44
N ASP A 75 16.45 -10.31 14.58
CA ASP A 75 15.02 -10.67 14.59
C ASP A 75 14.73 -11.74 15.68
N PRO A 76 13.46 -12.13 15.89
CA PRO A 76 13.09 -13.16 16.86
C PRO A 76 13.67 -14.56 16.59
N HIS A 77 14.31 -14.80 15.45
CA HIS A 77 14.98 -16.05 15.07
C HIS A 77 16.52 -15.95 15.15
N GLY A 78 17.10 -14.75 15.26
CA GLY A 78 18.53 -14.47 15.27
C GLY A 78 19.15 -14.10 13.90
N LYS A 79 18.32 -13.80 12.90
CA LYS A 79 18.67 -13.28 11.57
C LYS A 79 19.17 -11.84 11.71
N GLU A 80 20.26 -11.48 11.04
CA GLU A 80 20.82 -10.11 11.11
C GLU A 80 20.12 -9.18 10.11
N MET A 81 19.55 -8.09 10.63
CA MET A 81 18.89 -7.02 9.87
C MET A 81 19.75 -5.75 9.94
N VAL A 82 20.14 -5.18 8.80
CA VAL A 82 21.12 -4.06 8.73
C VAL A 82 20.45 -2.78 8.25
N PHE A 83 20.63 -1.69 9.01
CA PHE A 83 20.01 -0.40 8.73
C PHE A 83 21.04 0.72 8.67
N THR A 84 20.83 1.67 7.77
CA THR A 84 21.49 2.99 7.82
C THR A 84 20.68 3.88 8.75
N VAL A 85 21.28 4.30 9.88
CA VAL A 85 20.62 5.02 10.97
C VAL A 85 21.17 6.43 11.17
N GLN A 86 20.27 7.35 11.54
CA GLN A 86 20.53 8.75 11.88
C GLN A 86 19.79 9.17 13.16
N SER A 87 20.15 10.31 13.74
CA SER A 87 19.45 10.87 14.92
C SER A 87 18.06 11.39 14.53
N SER A 88 16.98 10.92 15.16
CA SER A 88 15.61 11.39 14.87
C SER A 88 15.28 12.72 15.56
N ASN A 89 15.92 13.00 16.70
CA ASN A 89 15.77 14.25 17.47
C ASN A 89 14.33 14.54 17.92
N LEU A 90 13.65 13.51 18.47
CA LEU A 90 12.27 13.60 18.96
C LEU A 90 12.07 14.67 20.05
N MET A 91 13.08 14.91 20.89
CA MET A 91 13.03 16.00 21.88
C MET A 91 13.48 17.32 21.26
N SER A 92 12.72 18.38 21.53
CA SER A 92 13.14 19.75 21.26
C SER A 92 14.50 20.08 21.89
N LYS A 93 15.25 20.99 21.28
CA LYS A 93 16.64 21.31 21.68
C LYS A 93 16.79 21.74 23.15
N GLY A 94 15.75 22.31 23.75
CA GLY A 94 15.73 22.66 25.18
C GLY A 94 15.67 21.43 26.08
N LEU A 95 14.70 20.54 25.83
CA LEU A 95 14.53 19.31 26.62
C LEU A 95 15.69 18.33 26.41
N GLN A 96 16.16 18.17 25.16
CA GLN A 96 17.34 17.37 24.84
C GLN A 96 18.62 17.86 25.54
N GLY A 97 18.70 19.16 25.85
CA GLY A 97 19.80 19.75 26.62
C GLY A 97 19.68 19.54 28.14
N LYS A 98 18.46 19.33 28.67
CA LYS A 98 18.20 18.93 30.05
C LYS A 98 18.48 17.43 30.28
N TYR A 99 18.21 16.59 29.27
CA TYR A 99 18.30 15.13 29.30
C TYR A 99 19.22 14.58 28.19
N PRO A 100 20.54 14.90 28.17
CA PRO A 100 21.47 14.53 27.10
C PRO A 100 21.82 13.03 27.04
N GLU A 101 21.46 12.25 28.06
CA GLU A 101 21.55 10.79 28.08
C GLU A 101 20.50 10.12 27.19
N ILE A 102 19.29 10.69 27.10
CA ILE A 102 18.18 10.18 26.31
C ILE A 102 18.38 10.58 24.85
N LYS A 103 18.38 9.60 23.94
CA LYS A 103 18.66 9.83 22.51
C LYS A 103 17.78 8.95 21.63
N THR A 104 17.19 9.54 20.59
CA THR A 104 16.33 8.83 19.64
C THR A 104 16.95 8.78 18.24
N PHE A 105 16.80 7.64 17.58
CA PHE A 105 17.41 7.32 16.29
C PHE A 105 16.37 6.65 15.37
N LYS A 106 16.48 6.90 14.06
CA LYS A 106 15.70 6.21 13.03
C LYS A 106 16.56 5.80 11.85
N GLY A 107 16.17 4.77 11.12
CA GLY A 107 16.88 4.31 9.94
C GLY A 107 16.06 3.39 9.05
N VAL A 108 16.63 3.04 7.90
CA VAL A 108 16.03 2.19 6.88
C VAL A 108 17.02 1.10 6.45
N SER A 109 16.52 -0.09 6.12
CA SER A 109 17.33 -1.17 5.52
C SER A 109 17.39 -1.04 4.00
N SER A 110 18.17 -1.90 3.33
CA SER A 110 18.17 -1.99 1.87
C SER A 110 16.92 -2.69 1.28
N LYS A 111 15.85 -2.85 2.07
CA LYS A 111 14.56 -3.44 1.68
C LYS A 111 13.35 -2.54 2.05
N GLY A 112 13.59 -1.27 2.40
CA GLY A 112 12.55 -0.36 2.91
C GLY A 112 12.09 -0.62 4.35
N GLU A 113 12.58 -1.67 5.02
CA GLU A 113 12.26 -1.94 6.44
C GLU A 113 12.70 -0.75 7.32
N ARG A 114 11.84 -0.28 8.22
CA ARG A 114 12.13 0.86 9.11
C ARG A 114 12.57 0.38 10.49
N VAL A 115 13.67 0.93 11.02
CA VAL A 115 14.04 0.81 12.43
C VAL A 115 13.88 2.16 13.14
N ARG A 116 13.45 2.13 14.41
CA ARG A 116 13.50 3.28 15.30
C ARG A 116 13.84 2.84 16.72
N PHE A 117 14.70 3.57 17.43
CA PHE A 117 15.12 3.20 18.77
C PHE A 117 15.52 4.38 19.66
N THR A 118 15.19 4.24 20.94
CA THR A 118 15.57 5.14 22.03
C THR A 118 16.67 4.50 22.88
N ILE A 119 17.71 5.28 23.20
CA ILE A 119 18.71 4.96 24.22
C ILE A 119 18.37 5.74 25.50
N THR A 120 18.34 5.04 26.63
CA THR A 120 18.01 5.56 27.97
C THR A 120 18.99 5.03 29.02
N SER A 121 18.82 5.41 30.29
CA SER A 121 19.51 4.79 31.44
C SER A 121 19.14 3.30 31.60
N ALA A 122 17.92 2.91 31.22
CA ALA A 122 17.44 1.53 31.28
C ALA A 122 18.13 0.61 30.26
N GLY A 123 18.46 1.14 29.07
CA GLY A 123 19.05 0.39 27.97
C GLY A 123 18.70 0.97 26.59
N MET A 124 18.68 0.11 25.58
CA MET A 124 18.14 0.41 24.25
C MET A 124 16.76 -0.23 24.09
N THR A 125 15.75 0.56 23.75
CA THR A 125 14.44 0.02 23.35
C THR A 125 14.16 0.46 21.92
N GLY A 126 13.87 -0.49 21.04
CA GLY A 126 13.68 -0.26 19.62
C GLY A 126 12.57 -1.10 19.02
N ILE A 127 12.16 -0.68 17.84
CA ILE A 127 11.15 -1.30 17.01
C ILE A 127 11.70 -1.45 15.59
N VAL A 128 11.30 -2.52 14.91
CA VAL A 128 11.56 -2.73 13.48
C VAL A 128 10.24 -3.10 12.81
N PHE A 129 9.87 -2.38 11.77
CA PHE A 129 8.79 -2.78 10.88
C PHE A 129 9.39 -3.63 9.76
N THR A 130 9.10 -4.94 9.79
CA THR A 130 9.47 -5.90 8.75
C THR A 130 8.21 -6.38 8.02
N GLN A 131 8.38 -7.05 6.88
CA GLN A 131 7.27 -7.74 6.19
C GLN A 131 6.71 -8.92 7.02
N GLU A 132 7.47 -9.42 7.99
CA GLU A 132 7.10 -10.51 8.91
C GLU A 132 6.37 -9.97 10.16
N GLY A 133 6.27 -8.64 10.31
CA GLY A 133 5.57 -7.94 11.40
C GLY A 133 6.44 -6.92 12.15
N THR A 134 5.85 -6.29 13.17
CA THR A 134 6.55 -5.36 14.08
C THR A 134 7.39 -6.15 15.09
N VAL A 135 8.71 -6.12 14.97
CA VAL A 135 9.65 -6.68 15.95
C VAL A 135 9.96 -5.64 17.02
N VAL A 136 9.82 -6.00 18.30
CA VAL A 136 10.27 -5.20 19.44
C VAL A 136 11.62 -5.74 19.93
N ILE A 137 12.54 -4.83 20.27
CA ILE A 137 13.87 -5.14 20.79
C ILE A 137 14.10 -4.34 22.06
N GLU A 138 14.20 -5.00 23.22
CA GLU A 138 14.28 -4.32 24.52
C GLU A 138 15.21 -5.05 25.52
N PRO A 139 15.62 -4.39 26.62
CA PRO A 139 16.36 -5.05 27.69
C PRO A 139 15.48 -6.09 28.39
N GLU A 140 15.99 -7.29 28.62
CA GLU A 140 15.24 -8.37 29.29
C GLU A 140 14.71 -7.99 30.67
N SER A 141 15.42 -7.08 31.36
CA SER A 141 15.00 -6.41 32.59
C SER A 141 15.70 -5.03 32.70
N PHE A 142 15.27 -4.18 33.63
CA PHE A 142 15.83 -2.84 33.80
C PHE A 142 17.36 -2.86 34.02
N GLU A 143 18.12 -2.00 33.33
CA GLU A 143 19.59 -1.94 33.33
C GLU A 143 20.32 -3.18 32.74
N SER A 144 19.58 -4.13 32.15
CA SER A 144 20.15 -5.37 31.59
C SER A 144 21.12 -5.15 30.41
N THR A 145 22.13 -6.02 30.33
CA THR A 145 22.97 -6.22 29.13
C THR A 145 22.48 -7.36 28.23
N SER A 146 21.57 -8.21 28.74
CA SER A 146 20.79 -9.20 27.98
C SER A 146 19.56 -8.51 27.37
N TYR A 147 19.37 -8.68 26.07
CA TYR A 147 18.28 -8.12 25.28
C TYR A 147 17.47 -9.25 24.68
N VAL A 148 16.19 -8.97 24.46
CA VAL A 148 15.26 -9.85 23.77
C VAL A 148 14.74 -9.16 22.52
N SER A 149 14.52 -9.95 21.48
CA SER A 149 13.83 -9.56 20.24
C SER A 149 12.65 -10.51 20.03
N TYR A 150 11.47 -9.96 19.77
CA TYR A 150 10.20 -10.70 19.70
C TYR A 150 9.19 -9.97 18.79
N TYR A 151 8.22 -10.69 18.22
CA TYR A 151 7.12 -10.05 17.49
C TYR A 151 6.12 -9.41 18.47
N LYS A 152 5.80 -8.12 18.26
CA LYS A 152 4.90 -7.31 19.10
C LYS A 152 3.59 -8.06 19.36
N ASN A 153 2.99 -8.60 18.32
CA ASN A 153 1.66 -9.18 18.35
C ASN A 153 1.60 -10.54 19.06
N GLU A 154 2.62 -11.40 18.92
CA GLU A 154 2.74 -12.61 19.74
C GLU A 154 2.75 -12.27 21.24
N TYR A 155 3.49 -11.21 21.60
CA TYR A 155 3.59 -10.75 22.98
C TYR A 155 2.30 -10.14 23.51
N LEU A 156 1.56 -9.38 22.68
CA LEU A 156 0.21 -8.91 23.00
C LEU A 156 -0.75 -10.07 23.24
N ASN A 157 -0.74 -11.08 22.35
CA ASN A 157 -1.63 -12.24 22.43
C ASN A 157 -1.32 -13.14 23.66
N ALA A 158 -0.04 -13.40 23.93
CA ALA A 158 0.39 -14.21 25.07
C ALA A 158 0.26 -13.51 26.44
N ASN A 159 0.14 -12.18 26.45
CA ASN A 159 -0.02 -11.37 27.67
C ASN A 159 -1.32 -10.54 27.62
N HIS A 160 -2.38 -11.04 26.98
CA HIS A 160 -3.65 -10.33 26.76
C HIS A 160 -4.28 -9.85 28.09
N TYR A 161 -4.56 -8.54 28.16
CA TYR A 161 -5.36 -7.90 29.20
C TYR A 161 -6.80 -7.70 28.73
N SER A 162 -7.78 -8.21 29.48
CA SER A 162 -9.22 -8.14 29.17
C SER A 162 -9.83 -6.74 29.24
N ASP A 163 -9.16 -5.82 29.92
CA ASP A 163 -9.74 -4.54 30.35
C ASP A 163 -9.30 -3.41 29.41
N PHE A 164 -9.53 -3.60 28.11
CA PHE A 164 -9.42 -2.56 27.10
C PHE A 164 -10.73 -1.78 27.04
N ILE A 165 -10.67 -0.53 27.49
CA ILE A 165 -11.72 0.45 27.30
C ILE A 165 -11.10 1.59 26.51
N VAL A 166 -11.73 1.93 25.40
CA VAL A 166 -11.60 3.24 24.77
C VAL A 166 -13.00 3.83 24.68
N GLU A 167 -13.14 5.14 24.89
CA GLU A 167 -14.42 5.84 24.75
C GLU A 167 -14.25 7.14 23.93
N GLU A 168 -14.94 7.25 22.80
CA GLU A 168 -15.04 8.51 22.05
C GLU A 168 -16.20 9.35 22.61
N LEU A 169 -15.90 10.34 23.46
CA LEU A 169 -16.94 11.15 24.11
C LEU A 169 -17.25 12.45 23.34
N GLU A 170 -18.41 12.46 22.67
CA GLU A 170 -19.07 13.67 22.17
C GLU A 170 -19.45 14.62 23.32
N ASN A 171 -18.54 15.52 23.68
CA ASN A 171 -18.77 16.43 24.80
C ASN A 171 -19.61 17.65 24.38
N SER A 172 -20.93 17.51 24.38
CA SER A 172 -21.92 18.55 24.08
C SER A 172 -21.77 19.83 24.92
N SER A 173 -21.06 19.79 26.05
CA SER A 173 -20.72 21.00 26.82
C SER A 173 -19.65 21.90 26.17
N LEU A 174 -18.95 21.43 25.13
CA LEU A 174 -17.86 22.14 24.43
C LEU A 174 -18.33 22.77 23.09
N GLU A 175 -19.62 23.11 23.00
CA GLU A 175 -20.46 23.32 21.81
C GLU A 175 -20.13 24.51 20.87
N ASN A 176 -18.86 24.94 20.78
CA ASN A 176 -18.42 26.03 19.88
C ASN A 176 -17.26 25.65 18.94
N SER A 177 -16.88 24.37 18.86
CA SER A 177 -15.95 23.89 17.82
C SER A 177 -16.70 23.70 16.50
N PRO A 178 -16.25 24.28 15.37
CA PRO A 178 -16.73 23.91 14.05
C PRO A 178 -16.09 22.59 13.63
N SER A 179 -16.55 21.48 14.21
CA SER A 179 -16.54 20.17 13.56
C SER A 179 -17.76 20.12 12.64
N SER A 180 -17.55 20.47 11.38
CA SER A 180 -18.61 20.46 10.38
C SER A 180 -18.98 19.02 10.04
N ARG A 181 -19.93 18.45 10.79
CA ARG A 181 -20.48 17.08 10.65
C ARG A 181 -21.31 16.90 9.36
N VAL A 182 -20.70 17.22 8.23
CA VAL A 182 -21.16 16.91 6.89
C VAL A 182 -19.94 16.36 6.18
N LEU A 183 -19.74 15.04 6.29
CA LEU A 183 -19.06 14.31 5.22
C LEU A 183 -19.79 14.66 3.92
N SER A 184 -19.04 15.13 2.93
CA SER A 184 -19.58 15.30 1.58
C SER A 184 -20.08 13.96 1.04
N ASN A 185 -20.96 14.00 0.03
CA ASN A 185 -21.35 12.77 -0.68
C ASN A 185 -20.12 12.05 -1.28
N ASP A 186 -19.05 12.78 -1.60
CA ASP A 186 -17.69 12.25 -1.74
C ASP A 186 -17.06 12.09 -0.34
N VAL A 187 -16.93 10.84 0.14
CA VAL A 187 -16.16 10.50 1.36
C VAL A 187 -14.70 10.16 1.02
N PHE A 188 -14.48 9.44 -0.08
CA PHE A 188 -13.14 9.14 -0.59
C PHE A 188 -12.48 10.41 -1.16
N LYS A 189 -11.16 10.53 -0.95
CA LYS A 189 -10.35 11.62 -1.49
C LYS A 189 -8.97 11.08 -1.85
N LYS A 190 -8.60 11.13 -3.13
CA LYS A 190 -7.27 10.68 -3.58
C LYS A 190 -6.17 11.53 -2.93
N VAL A 191 -5.20 10.86 -2.31
CA VAL A 191 -4.02 11.48 -1.68
C VAL A 191 -2.73 11.15 -2.44
N ALA A 192 -1.76 12.05 -2.31
CA ALA A 192 -0.38 11.87 -2.76
C ALA A 192 0.53 12.71 -1.85
N ILE A 193 0.87 12.15 -0.69
CA ILE A 193 1.69 12.79 0.35
C ILE A 193 3.13 12.25 0.31
N GLY A 194 4.08 12.93 0.98
CA GLY A 194 5.47 12.47 1.08
C GLY A 194 6.52 13.58 0.98
N LYS A 195 6.30 14.59 0.11
CA LYS A 195 7.26 15.70 -0.13
C LYS A 195 7.54 16.57 1.09
N GLN A 196 6.58 16.61 2.02
CA GLN A 196 6.66 17.36 3.26
C GLN A 196 6.23 16.50 4.43
N MET A 197 7.05 16.47 5.47
CA MET A 197 6.72 15.96 6.79
C MET A 197 6.06 17.11 7.58
N LYS A 198 4.84 16.90 8.11
CA LYS A 198 4.13 17.86 8.97
C LYS A 198 4.58 17.63 10.42
N LYS A 199 5.28 18.61 10.99
CA LYS A 199 5.86 18.52 12.33
C LYS A 199 5.00 19.25 13.38
N TYR A 200 4.50 18.50 14.35
CA TYR A 200 3.69 19.01 15.47
C TYR A 200 4.41 18.91 16.81
N ARG A 201 4.25 19.91 17.68
CA ARG A 201 4.80 19.95 19.04
C ARG A 201 3.83 19.30 20.03
N ILE A 202 4.25 18.23 20.69
CA ILE A 202 3.41 17.49 21.65
C ILE A 202 3.81 17.76 23.11
N ALA A 203 2.79 17.93 23.96
CA ALA A 203 2.91 18.14 25.40
C ALA A 203 2.30 16.96 26.17
N ILE A 204 3.13 16.15 26.85
CA ILE A 204 2.69 14.93 27.55
C ILE A 204 2.86 15.11 29.05
N ALA A 205 1.75 15.17 29.79
CA ALA A 205 1.75 15.15 31.24
C ALA A 205 1.83 13.73 31.81
N ALA A 206 2.38 13.61 33.01
CA ALA A 206 2.36 12.39 33.80
C ALA A 206 2.01 12.71 35.26
N GLU A 207 0.89 12.16 35.75
CA GLU A 207 0.53 12.27 37.17
C GLU A 207 1.39 11.33 38.05
N SER A 208 1.19 11.39 39.36
CA SER A 208 2.10 10.75 40.31
C SER A 208 2.00 9.24 40.39
N GLY A 209 0.87 8.63 40.02
CA GLY A 209 0.74 7.19 39.81
C GLY A 209 1.69 6.71 38.72
N TYR A 210 1.57 7.25 37.51
CA TYR A 210 2.41 6.90 36.35
C TYR A 210 3.89 7.19 36.64
N THR A 211 4.20 8.35 37.22
CA THR A 211 5.57 8.70 37.64
C THR A 211 6.14 7.72 38.69
N SER A 212 5.27 7.12 39.52
CA SER A 212 5.66 6.10 40.50
C SER A 212 5.83 4.69 39.90
N LEU A 213 5.21 4.40 38.74
CA LEU A 213 5.51 3.17 37.99
C LEU A 213 6.98 3.14 37.59
N TYR A 214 7.47 4.21 36.96
CA TYR A 214 8.87 4.30 36.50
C TYR A 214 9.88 4.68 37.61
N GLY A 215 9.39 5.06 38.79
CA GLY A 215 10.23 5.34 39.96
C GLY A 215 10.85 6.74 39.97
N GLY A 216 10.21 7.70 39.31
CA GLY A 216 10.58 9.12 39.37
C GLY A 216 10.73 9.81 38.02
N LYS A 217 10.77 11.14 38.07
CA LYS A 217 10.66 12.05 36.91
C LYS A 217 11.60 11.75 35.74
N VAL A 218 12.88 11.41 35.99
CA VAL A 218 13.84 11.10 34.91
C VAL A 218 13.40 9.87 34.12
N LYS A 219 13.16 8.74 34.81
CA LYS A 219 12.70 7.48 34.19
C LYS A 219 11.32 7.59 33.55
N THR A 220 10.53 8.57 34.00
CA THR A 220 9.22 8.88 33.41
C THR A 220 9.36 9.64 32.09
N ILE A 221 10.31 10.58 31.98
CA ILE A 221 10.66 11.21 30.70
C ILE A 221 11.27 10.18 29.73
N GLU A 222 12.10 9.25 30.21
CA GLU A 222 12.62 8.13 29.41
C GLU A 222 11.49 7.27 28.81
N ALA A 223 10.47 6.94 29.62
CA ALA A 223 9.28 6.22 29.16
C ALA A 223 8.46 7.04 28.14
N ILE A 224 8.14 8.29 28.44
CA ILE A 224 7.41 9.21 27.55
C ILE A 224 8.09 9.32 26.19
N VAL A 225 9.42 9.52 26.17
CA VAL A 225 10.20 9.59 24.93
C VAL A 225 10.13 8.27 24.17
N THR A 226 10.32 7.13 24.85
CA THR A 226 10.34 5.80 24.20
C THR A 226 8.98 5.45 23.58
N THR A 227 7.88 5.67 24.30
CA THR A 227 6.50 5.45 23.79
C THR A 227 6.19 6.40 22.62
N LEU A 228 6.52 7.69 22.73
CA LEU A 228 6.29 8.65 21.65
C LEU A 228 7.16 8.36 20.41
N ASP A 229 8.38 7.84 20.59
CA ASP A 229 9.26 7.50 19.46
C ASP A 229 8.60 6.43 18.56
N PHE A 230 7.94 5.42 19.15
CA PHE A 230 7.16 4.41 18.40
C PHE A 230 5.98 5.04 17.66
N ILE A 231 5.11 5.82 18.33
CA ILE A 231 3.97 6.45 17.65
C ILE A 231 4.43 7.35 16.51
N THR A 232 5.51 8.10 16.71
CA THR A 232 6.11 8.93 15.66
C THR A 232 6.65 8.09 14.49
N ALA A 233 7.03 6.83 14.69
CA ALA A 233 7.45 5.94 13.61
C ALA A 233 6.28 5.52 12.71
N ILE A 234 5.11 5.24 13.30
CA ILE A 234 3.88 4.92 12.57
C ILE A 234 3.41 6.16 11.80
N PHE A 235 3.28 7.31 12.47
CA PHE A 235 2.79 8.55 11.86
C PHE A 235 3.73 9.07 10.74
N GLU A 236 5.05 8.84 10.86
CA GLU A 236 6.00 9.17 9.77
C GLU A 236 5.90 8.21 8.57
N LYS A 237 5.41 6.97 8.77
CA LYS A 237 5.22 5.96 7.71
C LYS A 237 3.89 6.15 6.99
N GLU A 238 2.82 6.33 7.75
CA GLU A 238 1.43 6.28 7.27
C GLU A 238 0.90 7.63 6.79
N LEU A 239 1.36 8.75 7.38
CA LEU A 239 0.66 10.05 7.29
C LEU A 239 1.58 11.23 6.96
N ALA A 240 2.88 11.00 6.78
CA ALA A 240 3.91 12.04 6.73
C ALA A 240 3.82 13.03 7.92
N VAL A 241 3.53 12.53 9.12
CA VAL A 241 3.44 13.31 10.36
C VAL A 241 4.60 12.95 11.31
N THR A 242 5.22 13.95 11.93
CA THR A 242 6.26 13.73 12.96
C THR A 242 6.03 14.63 14.18
N PHE A 243 6.48 14.19 15.35
CA PHE A 243 6.25 14.87 16.63
C PHE A 243 7.55 15.44 17.22
N GLU A 244 7.45 16.51 18.00
CA GLU A 244 8.52 17.02 18.86
C GLU A 244 8.03 17.22 20.29
N LEU A 245 8.71 16.60 21.26
CA LEU A 245 8.42 16.77 22.68
C LEU A 245 8.93 18.15 23.15
N ILE A 246 8.02 18.97 23.68
CA ILE A 246 8.27 20.40 23.99
C ILE A 246 9.40 20.66 25.00
N ALA A 247 9.98 21.87 24.94
CA ALA A 247 11.19 22.24 25.68
C ALA A 247 11.07 22.13 27.20
N ASP A 248 9.84 22.25 27.71
CA ASP A 248 9.49 22.26 29.13
C ASP A 248 8.54 21.14 29.53
N ASN A 249 8.48 20.05 28.74
CA ASN A 249 7.67 18.87 29.06
C ASN A 249 8.01 18.27 30.44
N ASP A 250 9.22 18.47 30.93
CA ASP A 250 9.61 18.02 32.27
C ASP A 250 8.82 18.73 33.38
N GLN A 251 8.29 19.94 33.13
CA GLN A 251 7.42 20.64 34.07
C GLN A 251 6.04 19.97 34.22
N LEU A 252 5.67 19.06 33.31
CA LEU A 252 4.42 18.28 33.30
C LEU A 252 4.53 16.89 33.95
N VAL A 253 5.67 16.54 34.54
CA VAL A 253 5.90 15.21 35.17
C VAL A 253 5.92 15.33 36.69
N TYR A 254 4.87 14.83 37.34
CA TYR A 254 4.57 15.14 38.74
C TYR A 254 4.88 14.00 39.71
N SER A 255 5.45 14.36 40.88
CA SER A 255 5.58 13.46 42.02
C SER A 255 4.41 13.64 42.98
N ALA A 256 4.11 12.68 43.86
CA ALA A 256 2.90 12.69 44.70
C ALA A 256 2.73 13.93 45.61
N GLY A 257 3.83 14.62 45.96
CA GLY A 257 3.79 15.88 46.71
C GLY A 257 3.52 17.14 45.88
N SER A 258 3.58 17.04 44.54
CA SER A 258 3.45 18.14 43.58
C SER A 258 2.37 17.89 42.53
N ASP A 259 1.53 16.87 42.72
CA ASP A 259 0.57 16.40 41.72
C ASP A 259 -0.69 17.27 41.70
N PRO A 260 -1.03 17.90 40.55
CA PRO A 260 -2.25 18.68 40.40
C PRO A 260 -3.49 17.80 40.12
N TYR A 261 -3.31 16.60 39.56
CA TYR A 261 -4.41 15.67 39.21
C TYR A 261 -4.93 14.89 40.42
N LYS A 262 -4.20 14.86 41.54
CA LYS A 262 -4.48 14.00 42.72
C LYS A 262 -5.87 14.20 43.34
N ASP A 263 -6.39 15.43 43.31
CA ASP A 263 -7.66 15.84 43.92
C ASP A 263 -8.80 15.90 42.89
N ILE A 264 -8.48 15.75 41.60
CA ILE A 264 -9.46 15.65 40.51
C ILE A 264 -10.15 14.28 40.62
N PRO A 265 -11.49 14.20 40.56
CA PRO A 265 -12.18 12.93 40.50
C PRO A 265 -11.66 12.11 39.31
N LYS A 266 -11.16 10.90 39.60
CA LYS A 266 -10.65 9.95 38.61
C LYS A 266 -11.82 9.39 37.77
N VAL A 267 -12.29 10.24 36.86
CA VAL A 267 -13.35 10.09 35.86
C VAL A 267 -12.80 10.80 34.61
N THR A 268 -12.84 10.13 33.47
CA THR A 268 -12.04 10.46 32.28
C THR A 268 -12.33 11.84 31.69
N GLN A 269 -13.61 12.20 31.52
CA GLN A 269 -14.02 13.53 31.05
C GLN A 269 -13.42 14.66 31.90
N GLN A 270 -13.44 14.54 33.22
CA GLN A 270 -12.92 15.57 34.14
C GLN A 270 -11.39 15.64 34.10
N LEU A 271 -10.71 14.49 34.00
CA LEU A 271 -9.25 14.45 33.82
C LEU A 271 -8.83 15.09 32.49
N ARG A 272 -9.56 14.87 31.39
CA ARG A 272 -9.28 15.45 30.07
C ARG A 272 -9.51 16.96 30.01
N VAL A 273 -10.61 17.47 30.57
CA VAL A 273 -10.87 18.92 30.66
C VAL A 273 -9.81 19.60 31.52
N PHE A 274 -9.52 19.05 32.70
CA PHE A 274 -8.47 19.57 33.57
C PHE A 274 -7.09 19.53 32.91
N ASN A 275 -6.77 18.50 32.11
CA ASN A 275 -5.51 18.42 31.39
C ASN A 275 -5.33 19.56 30.38
N GLN A 276 -6.40 19.98 29.69
CA GLN A 276 -6.34 21.16 28.81
C GLN A 276 -6.03 22.44 29.60
N GLU A 277 -6.81 22.72 30.66
CA GLU A 277 -6.63 23.92 31.48
C GLU A 277 -5.23 23.98 32.11
N HIS A 278 -4.75 22.84 32.61
CA HIS A 278 -3.47 22.72 33.31
C HIS A 278 -2.25 22.82 32.36
N LEU A 279 -2.32 22.27 31.14
CA LEU A 279 -1.29 22.49 30.12
C LEU A 279 -1.25 23.95 29.66
N ASP A 280 -2.40 24.60 29.53
CA ASP A 280 -2.47 26.03 29.19
C ASP A 280 -1.92 26.92 30.31
N GLU A 281 -2.08 26.57 31.59
CA GLU A 281 -1.47 27.31 32.71
C GLU A 281 0.06 27.12 32.75
N VAL A 282 0.56 25.88 32.65
CA VAL A 282 1.98 25.55 32.87
C VAL A 282 2.86 25.83 31.64
N ILE A 283 2.36 25.53 30.44
CA ILE A 283 3.13 25.62 29.18
C ILE A 283 2.69 26.84 28.36
N GLY A 284 1.42 27.25 28.44
CA GLY A 284 0.84 28.28 27.58
C GLY A 284 0.39 27.72 26.24
N PHE A 285 -0.86 28.02 25.86
CA PHE A 285 -1.53 27.47 24.68
C PHE A 285 -0.67 27.49 23.40
N ASP A 286 -0.02 28.60 23.06
CA ASP A 286 0.73 28.73 21.79
C ASP A 286 2.03 27.90 21.72
N ASN A 287 2.49 27.34 22.85
CA ASN A 287 3.77 26.63 22.93
C ASN A 287 3.68 25.13 22.57
N TYR A 288 2.47 24.60 22.36
CA TYR A 288 2.23 23.21 21.94
C TYR A 288 1.06 23.12 20.93
N ASP A 289 1.03 22.04 20.15
CA ASP A 289 0.10 21.84 19.03
C ASP A 289 -0.95 20.75 19.31
N LEU A 290 -0.58 19.77 20.12
CA LEU A 290 -1.47 18.77 20.74
C LEU A 290 -0.90 18.32 22.09
N GLY A 291 -1.74 17.77 22.97
CA GLY A 291 -1.32 17.34 24.30
C GLY A 291 -2.02 16.07 24.79
N PHE A 292 -1.44 15.48 25.82
CA PHE A 292 -1.81 14.14 26.29
C PHE A 292 -1.56 13.96 27.79
N LEU A 293 -2.35 13.13 28.47
CA LEU A 293 -2.13 12.73 29.86
C LEU A 293 -1.82 11.24 29.97
N PHE A 294 -0.63 10.90 30.44
CA PHE A 294 -0.31 9.55 30.91
C PHE A 294 -0.65 9.44 32.40
N THR A 295 -1.50 8.49 32.75
CA THR A 295 -1.93 8.25 34.13
C THR A 295 -1.79 6.77 34.50
N SER A 296 -1.83 6.47 35.80
CA SER A 296 -1.96 5.12 36.33
C SER A 296 -2.92 5.20 37.52
N THR A 297 -4.22 5.35 37.24
CA THR A 297 -5.17 5.77 38.27
C THR A 297 -5.40 4.74 39.36
N GLY A 298 -5.22 3.45 39.04
CA GLY A 298 -5.59 2.30 39.86
C GLY A 298 -7.04 1.84 39.63
N LYS A 299 -7.68 2.29 38.54
CA LYS A 299 -9.07 1.96 38.18
C LYS A 299 -9.23 1.33 36.80
N GLY A 300 -8.21 1.30 35.94
CA GLY A 300 -8.33 0.81 34.56
C GLY A 300 -9.21 1.72 33.69
N LEU A 301 -9.03 3.04 33.73
CA LEU A 301 -9.86 4.02 32.98
C LEU A 301 -9.64 4.03 31.46
N GLY A 302 -8.96 3.03 30.88
CA GLY A 302 -8.78 2.95 29.44
C GLY A 302 -7.95 4.07 28.82
N ALA A 303 -8.23 4.40 27.56
CA ALA A 303 -7.77 5.62 26.89
C ALA A 303 -8.96 6.39 26.29
N GLN A 304 -8.82 7.71 26.12
CA GLN A 304 -9.86 8.57 25.56
C GLN A 304 -9.30 9.88 25.00
N ALA A 305 -9.93 10.40 23.95
CA ALA A 305 -9.63 11.68 23.33
C ALA A 305 -10.90 12.45 22.94
N SER A 306 -10.70 13.66 22.37
CA SER A 306 -11.75 14.40 21.66
C SER A 306 -11.42 14.44 20.18
N ALA A 307 -12.35 14.03 19.32
CA ALA A 307 -12.14 13.97 17.87
C ALA A 307 -11.91 15.35 17.21
N GLY A 308 -10.86 15.48 16.41
CA GLY A 308 -10.61 16.65 15.56
C GLY A 308 -10.23 17.94 16.31
N HIS A 309 -9.22 17.86 17.18
CA HIS A 309 -8.80 18.97 18.05
C HIS A 309 -7.32 19.41 17.94
N VAL A 310 -6.43 18.74 17.19
CA VAL A 310 -5.04 19.27 16.98
C VAL A 310 -5.08 20.70 16.45
N CYS A 311 -4.19 21.57 16.95
CA CYS A 311 -4.14 23.02 16.74
C CYS A 311 -5.30 23.86 17.32
N ARG A 312 -6.36 23.26 17.86
CA ARG A 312 -7.59 23.96 18.31
C ARG A 312 -7.66 24.11 19.84
N GLN A 313 -8.75 24.68 20.34
CA GLN A 313 -9.15 24.53 21.75
C GLN A 313 -9.36 23.05 22.07
N PHE A 314 -9.11 22.60 23.30
CA PHE A 314 -9.18 21.18 23.72
C PHE A 314 -8.18 20.22 23.03
N LYS A 315 -7.14 20.75 22.37
CA LYS A 315 -6.03 19.97 21.77
C LYS A 315 -5.24 19.08 22.75
N ALA A 316 -5.41 19.24 24.06
CA ALA A 316 -4.86 18.40 25.12
C ALA A 316 -5.89 17.52 25.85
N ALA A 317 -7.13 17.43 25.35
CA ALA A 317 -8.20 16.62 25.93
C ALA A 317 -8.08 15.12 25.58
N ALA A 318 -6.87 14.55 25.65
CA ALA A 318 -6.59 13.13 25.44
C ALA A 318 -5.79 12.50 26.61
N MET A 319 -6.03 11.23 26.90
CA MET A 319 -5.39 10.51 28.01
C MET A 319 -5.29 9.00 27.78
N ALA A 320 -4.37 8.34 28.50
CA ALA A 320 -4.30 6.88 28.63
C ALA A 320 -3.94 6.48 30.07
N ASP A 321 -4.70 5.55 30.64
CA ASP A 321 -4.51 4.98 31.98
C ASP A 321 -3.78 3.64 31.91
N PHE A 322 -2.50 3.68 32.27
CA PHE A 322 -1.60 2.53 32.27
C PHE A 322 -1.73 1.64 33.52
N SER A 323 -2.71 1.86 34.40
CA SER A 323 -2.84 1.07 35.64
C SER A 323 -3.20 -0.40 35.45
N SER A 324 -3.68 -0.79 34.26
CA SER A 324 -3.88 -2.21 33.89
C SER A 324 -2.56 -2.95 33.58
N PHE A 325 -1.48 -2.23 33.22
CA PHE A 325 -0.22 -2.84 32.78
C PHE A 325 0.79 -3.05 33.90
N THR A 326 1.65 -4.08 33.76
CA THR A 326 2.90 -4.15 34.54
C THR A 326 3.99 -3.25 33.95
N LYS A 327 5.07 -3.00 34.70
CA LYS A 327 6.09 -1.98 34.41
C LYS A 327 6.91 -2.16 33.11
N ASN A 328 6.73 -3.27 32.39
CA ASN A 328 7.56 -3.69 31.26
C ASN A 328 6.73 -3.92 29.96
N LEU A 329 5.70 -3.08 29.72
CA LEU A 329 4.72 -3.25 28.62
C LEU A 329 4.53 -2.01 27.71
N GLY A 330 5.18 -0.88 28.03
CA GLY A 330 4.83 0.47 27.52
C GLY A 330 5.14 0.78 26.05
N VAL A 331 5.67 -0.17 25.28
CA VAL A 331 5.87 -0.04 23.83
C VAL A 331 4.85 -0.89 23.07
N SER A 332 4.69 -2.17 23.39
CA SER A 332 3.82 -3.09 22.64
C SER A 332 2.35 -2.65 22.61
N TYR A 333 1.84 -2.05 23.70
CA TYR A 333 0.49 -1.50 23.78
C TYR A 333 0.37 -0.03 23.30
N ALA A 334 1.46 0.61 22.87
CA ALA A 334 1.46 2.04 22.59
C ALA A 334 0.56 2.41 21.42
N SER A 335 0.58 1.66 20.31
CA SER A 335 -0.26 1.97 19.15
C SER A 335 -1.76 1.84 19.44
N LEU A 336 -2.15 0.80 20.20
CA LEU A 336 -3.53 0.52 20.59
C LEU A 336 -4.13 1.56 21.56
N TYR A 337 -3.30 2.24 22.38
CA TYR A 337 -3.76 3.28 23.31
C TYR A 337 -3.36 4.68 22.80
N VAL A 338 -2.06 4.99 22.80
CA VAL A 338 -1.54 6.33 22.50
C VAL A 338 -1.59 6.65 20.99
N GLY A 339 -1.44 5.65 20.13
CA GLY A 339 -1.61 5.81 18.68
C GLY A 339 -3.05 6.11 18.30
N HIS A 340 -3.98 5.30 18.82
CA HIS A 340 -5.43 5.44 18.67
C HIS A 340 -5.93 6.83 19.09
N GLU A 341 -5.65 7.26 20.32
CA GLU A 341 -6.09 8.58 20.82
C GLU A 341 -5.47 9.77 20.08
N ILE A 342 -4.26 9.62 19.55
CA ILE A 342 -3.68 10.67 18.69
C ILE A 342 -4.38 10.67 17.31
N GLY A 343 -4.80 9.51 16.80
CA GLY A 343 -5.68 9.42 15.62
C GLY A 343 -6.98 10.21 15.82
N HIS A 344 -7.68 9.99 16.95
CA HIS A 344 -8.86 10.77 17.34
C HIS A 344 -8.58 12.28 17.35
N LEU A 345 -7.51 12.74 18.02
CA LEU A 345 -7.15 14.16 18.02
C LEU A 345 -7.00 14.75 16.61
N PHE A 346 -6.62 13.93 15.62
CA PHE A 346 -6.49 14.28 14.19
C PHE A 346 -7.76 14.05 13.33
N GLU A 347 -8.93 13.82 13.94
CA GLU A 347 -10.24 13.58 13.28
C GLU A 347 -10.42 12.18 12.65
N ALA A 348 -9.53 11.20 12.91
CA ALA A 348 -9.91 9.81 12.66
C ALA A 348 -11.00 9.38 13.64
N LEU A 349 -12.04 8.73 13.13
CA LEU A 349 -13.08 8.07 13.93
C LEU A 349 -12.82 6.55 13.97
N HIS A 350 -13.60 5.86 14.80
CA HIS A 350 -13.60 4.40 14.85
C HIS A 350 -13.94 3.77 13.48
N SER A 351 -13.10 2.85 13.02
CA SER A 351 -13.19 2.24 11.69
C SER A 351 -14.11 1.01 11.61
N TRP A 352 -14.64 0.51 12.74
CA TRP A 352 -15.14 -0.86 12.91
C TRP A 352 -16.64 -0.93 13.22
N SER A 353 -17.28 -2.10 12.97
CA SER A 353 -18.75 -2.23 12.94
C SER A 353 -19.39 -3.23 13.91
N GLY A 354 -18.62 -3.87 14.79
CA GLY A 354 -19.08 -4.93 15.70
C GLY A 354 -19.87 -4.44 16.93
N ARG A 355 -20.03 -5.33 17.92
CA ARG A 355 -20.60 -5.05 19.23
C ARG A 355 -19.69 -5.59 20.34
N CYS A 356 -18.84 -4.74 20.90
CA CYS A 356 -17.85 -5.12 21.90
C CYS A 356 -18.49 -5.20 23.29
N SER A 357 -18.85 -6.39 23.74
CA SER A 357 -19.55 -6.61 25.02
C SER A 357 -18.61 -6.57 26.22
N GLY A 358 -18.02 -5.40 26.50
CA GLY A 358 -17.06 -5.20 27.58
C GLY A 358 -16.94 -3.75 28.07
N THR A 359 -17.22 -2.75 27.23
CA THR A 359 -17.32 -1.37 27.68
C THR A 359 -18.55 -1.17 28.56
N SER A 360 -18.46 -0.32 29.60
CA SER A 360 -19.62 0.12 30.38
C SER A 360 -20.66 0.85 29.52
N SER A 361 -20.19 1.49 28.46
CA SER A 361 -20.97 2.09 27.38
C SER A 361 -21.53 1.04 26.41
N VAL A 362 -22.60 0.36 26.80
CA VAL A 362 -23.56 -0.24 25.83
C VAL A 362 -24.10 0.83 24.85
N ALA A 363 -23.92 2.10 25.21
CA ALA A 363 -24.14 3.30 24.43
C ALA A 363 -23.18 3.50 23.24
N GLU A 364 -22.01 2.83 23.18
CA GLU A 364 -20.99 3.06 22.14
C GLU A 364 -21.16 2.22 20.86
N ALA A 365 -22.21 1.39 20.81
CA ALA A 365 -22.96 1.18 19.57
C ALA A 365 -23.75 2.45 19.17
N SER A 366 -23.19 3.63 19.42
CA SER A 366 -23.83 4.94 19.30
C SER A 366 -24.24 5.19 17.85
N SER A 367 -25.19 6.09 17.65
CA SER A 367 -25.63 6.52 16.31
C SER A 367 -24.57 7.32 15.53
N PHE A 368 -23.28 7.21 15.92
CA PHE A 368 -22.10 7.83 15.30
C PHE A 368 -21.02 6.81 14.89
N THR A 369 -20.68 5.79 15.69
CA THR A 369 -19.64 4.80 15.32
C THR A 369 -19.98 4.07 14.01
N ILE A 370 -21.26 3.77 13.80
CA ILE A 370 -21.76 3.13 12.57
C ILE A 370 -21.84 4.09 11.34
N ARG A 371 -21.46 5.37 11.48
CA ARG A 371 -21.41 6.34 10.37
C ARG A 371 -20.09 6.35 9.61
N ASP A 372 -19.02 5.83 10.21
CA ASP A 372 -17.68 5.80 9.63
C ASP A 372 -17.04 4.40 9.77
N ALA A 373 -17.87 3.38 9.98
CA ALA A 373 -17.50 1.97 10.01
C ALA A 373 -17.32 1.39 8.59
N TYR A 374 -16.13 0.84 8.34
CA TYR A 374 -15.71 0.19 7.09
C TYR A 374 -14.98 -1.16 7.32
N GLU A 375 -14.57 -1.47 8.56
CA GLU A 375 -14.00 -2.76 8.95
C GLU A 375 -15.06 -3.67 9.61
N LEU A 376 -15.02 -4.96 9.28
CA LEU A 376 -15.83 -6.00 9.90
C LEU A 376 -15.55 -6.17 11.41
N GLY A 377 -16.59 -6.46 12.19
CA GLY A 377 -16.46 -6.85 13.60
C GLY A 377 -15.68 -5.83 14.44
N SER A 378 -14.73 -6.30 15.24
CA SER A 378 -13.74 -5.49 15.98
C SER A 378 -12.80 -4.65 15.11
N GLY A 379 -12.73 -4.94 13.81
CA GLY A 379 -11.66 -4.51 12.91
C GLY A 379 -10.29 -5.13 13.21
N SER A 380 -9.27 -4.56 12.59
CA SER A 380 -7.87 -5.00 12.59
C SER A 380 -6.83 -3.86 12.66
N THR A 381 -7.21 -2.61 12.38
CA THR A 381 -6.29 -1.45 12.30
C THR A 381 -6.20 -0.62 13.58
N ILE A 382 -5.34 0.42 13.60
CA ILE A 382 -5.11 1.26 14.78
C ILE A 382 -6.39 1.92 15.33
N MET A 383 -7.36 2.28 14.48
CA MET A 383 -8.62 2.91 14.92
C MET A 383 -9.74 1.90 15.23
N SER A 384 -9.36 0.63 15.40
CA SER A 384 -10.23 -0.49 15.67
C SER A 384 -9.98 -1.06 17.08
N TYR A 385 -10.95 -1.79 17.62
CA TYR A 385 -10.87 -2.46 18.93
C TYR A 385 -10.40 -3.93 18.78
N ALA A 386 -9.51 -4.20 17.83
CA ALA A 386 -9.12 -5.54 17.40
C ALA A 386 -8.60 -6.44 18.54
N GLY A 387 -9.29 -7.55 18.79
CA GLY A 387 -8.91 -8.54 19.81
C GLY A 387 -9.42 -8.24 21.22
N PHE A 388 -10.33 -7.28 21.39
CA PHE A 388 -10.89 -6.83 22.67
C PHE A 388 -12.44 -6.85 22.74
N CYS A 389 -13.12 -7.34 21.69
CA CYS A 389 -14.58 -7.28 21.55
C CYS A 389 -15.31 -8.59 21.86
N GLY A 390 -14.59 -9.68 22.18
CA GLY A 390 -15.17 -10.96 22.55
C GLY A 390 -15.81 -11.65 21.35
N ASP A 391 -17.13 -11.91 21.42
CA ASP A 391 -17.88 -12.59 20.35
C ASP A 391 -17.91 -11.79 19.02
N ALA A 392 -17.50 -10.52 19.03
CA ALA A 392 -17.35 -9.68 17.84
C ALA A 392 -15.89 -9.51 17.34
N ASP A 393 -14.91 -10.19 17.96
CA ASP A 393 -13.53 -10.18 17.47
C ASP A 393 -13.39 -11.01 16.18
N ILE A 394 -12.97 -10.36 15.09
CA ILE A 394 -12.65 -11.03 13.82
C ILE A 394 -11.18 -11.44 13.73
N VAL A 395 -10.31 -10.88 14.57
CA VAL A 395 -8.88 -11.21 14.58
C VAL A 395 -8.36 -11.35 16.02
N PRO A 396 -7.46 -12.30 16.30
CA PRO A 396 -6.72 -12.35 17.56
C PRO A 396 -5.69 -11.22 17.62
N LEU A 397 -5.23 -10.88 18.84
CA LEU A 397 -4.18 -9.85 19.04
C LEU A 397 -2.89 -10.13 18.26
N SER A 398 -2.63 -11.39 17.89
CA SER A 398 -1.50 -11.81 17.03
C SER A 398 -1.53 -11.22 15.62
N GLU A 399 -2.69 -10.76 15.12
CA GLU A 399 -2.89 -10.31 13.73
C GLU A 399 -3.16 -8.79 13.60
N THR A 400 -2.98 -8.03 14.68
CA THR A 400 -3.31 -6.59 14.75
C THR A 400 -2.31 -5.68 14.05
N GLY A 401 -2.81 -4.62 13.42
CA GLY A 401 -2.03 -3.72 12.57
C GLY A 401 -1.33 -2.55 13.27
N ASP A 402 -0.08 -2.25 12.87
CA ASP A 402 0.54 -0.93 13.06
C ASP A 402 0.41 -0.08 11.77
N TYR A 403 -0.83 0.07 11.32
CA TYR A 403 -1.26 0.86 10.15
C TYR A 403 -2.67 1.42 10.36
N PHE A 404 -3.05 2.42 9.57
CA PHE A 404 -4.40 3.00 9.57
C PHE A 404 -5.22 2.48 8.39
N HIS A 405 -6.50 2.17 8.62
CA HIS A 405 -7.46 1.90 7.54
C HIS A 405 -7.56 3.11 6.60
N ALA A 406 -7.90 2.87 5.33
CA ALA A 406 -8.06 3.90 4.30
C ALA A 406 -9.01 5.04 4.74
N ILE A 407 -10.07 4.75 5.51
CA ILE A 407 -10.99 5.76 6.04
C ILE A 407 -10.31 6.69 7.05
N SER A 408 -9.66 6.14 8.06
CA SER A 408 -8.96 6.89 9.11
C SER A 408 -7.81 7.72 8.52
N SER A 409 -7.08 7.15 7.56
CA SER A 409 -6.08 7.88 6.78
C SER A 409 -6.70 9.05 5.99
N THR A 410 -7.86 8.83 5.35
CA THR A 410 -8.57 9.87 4.58
C THR A 410 -9.10 10.99 5.50
N GLN A 411 -9.67 10.65 6.66
CA GLN A 411 -10.13 11.60 7.67
C GLN A 411 -8.96 12.46 8.20
N ILE A 412 -7.87 11.84 8.66
CA ILE A 412 -6.69 12.56 9.17
C ILE A 412 -6.05 13.44 8.09
N LEU A 413 -5.87 12.92 6.87
CA LEU A 413 -5.26 13.69 5.79
C LEU A 413 -6.17 14.80 5.26
N ARG A 414 -7.51 14.70 5.41
CA ARG A 414 -8.43 15.83 5.22
C ARG A 414 -8.20 16.91 6.28
N TYR A 415 -8.25 16.54 7.57
CA TYR A 415 -8.06 17.45 8.70
C TYR A 415 -6.69 18.17 8.68
N ILE A 416 -5.65 17.50 8.19
CA ILE A 416 -4.31 18.08 8.01
C ILE A 416 -4.23 19.02 6.79
N ASN A 417 -4.79 18.64 5.64
CA ASN A 417 -4.56 19.37 4.39
C ASN A 417 -5.57 20.49 4.10
N GLU A 418 -6.74 20.51 4.74
CA GLU A 418 -7.75 21.58 4.57
C GLU A 418 -7.50 22.78 5.51
N GLU A 419 -6.23 23.03 5.84
CA GLU A 419 -5.72 24.08 6.76
C GLU A 419 -6.32 24.08 8.18
N ILE A 420 -7.09 23.04 8.54
CA ILE A 420 -7.68 22.87 9.86
C ILE A 420 -6.60 22.62 10.93
N ALA A 421 -5.66 21.69 10.69
CA ALA A 421 -4.50 21.44 11.55
C ALA A 421 -3.25 22.27 11.15
N SER A 422 -3.43 23.54 10.77
CA SER A 422 -2.42 24.40 10.13
C SER A 422 -1.24 24.85 11.00
N CYS A 423 -1.20 24.52 12.30
CA CYS A 423 -0.09 24.88 13.19
C CYS A 423 1.21 24.08 12.96
N ALA A 424 1.17 23.02 12.14
CA ALA A 424 2.36 22.22 11.82
C ALA A 424 3.48 23.04 11.16
N THR A 425 4.71 22.83 11.63
CA THR A 425 5.91 23.22 10.88
C THR A 425 6.11 22.26 9.72
N GLN A 426 6.15 22.77 8.48
CA GLN A 426 6.43 21.97 7.30
C GLN A 426 7.95 21.71 7.19
N VAL A 427 8.34 20.47 6.96
CA VAL A 427 9.74 20.07 6.74
C VAL A 427 9.82 19.30 5.42
N GLU A 428 10.53 19.86 4.44
CA GLU A 428 10.82 19.17 3.17
C GLU A 428 11.59 17.87 3.45
N THR A 429 11.10 16.76 2.91
CA THR A 429 11.72 15.43 3.06
C THR A 429 12.79 15.17 2.02
N GLY A 430 12.64 15.76 0.84
CA GLY A 430 13.38 15.38 -0.38
C GLY A 430 12.81 14.14 -1.08
N ASN A 431 11.67 13.61 -0.62
CA ASN A 431 11.07 12.35 -1.04
C ASN A 431 9.88 12.57 -1.98
N THR A 432 9.71 11.72 -2.99
CA THR A 432 8.59 11.81 -3.93
C THR A 432 7.46 10.85 -3.51
N PRO A 433 6.18 11.27 -3.54
CA PRO A 433 5.06 10.36 -3.35
C PRO A 433 5.07 9.29 -4.45
N PRO A 434 4.84 8.01 -4.13
CA PRO A 434 4.63 7.00 -5.14
C PRO A 434 3.37 7.31 -5.95
N THR A 435 3.27 6.70 -7.13
CA THR A 435 2.06 6.71 -7.96
C THR A 435 1.43 5.32 -7.97
N VAL A 436 0.13 5.26 -8.25
CA VAL A 436 -0.60 4.00 -8.40
C VAL A 436 -1.56 4.06 -9.58
N GLN A 437 -1.62 2.95 -10.31
CA GLN A 437 -2.53 2.67 -11.43
C GLN A 437 -3.28 1.37 -11.13
N ILE A 438 -4.56 1.30 -11.47
CA ILE A 438 -5.43 0.14 -11.29
C ILE A 438 -6.33 -0.04 -12.53
N PRO A 439 -6.94 -1.23 -12.76
CA PRO A 439 -7.87 -1.46 -13.86
C PRO A 439 -9.08 -0.50 -13.87
N GLU A 440 -9.70 -0.31 -15.04
CA GLU A 440 -10.93 0.46 -15.15
C GLU A 440 -12.09 -0.27 -14.44
N GLY A 441 -12.79 0.44 -13.55
CA GLY A 441 -13.91 -0.10 -12.76
C GLY A 441 -15.23 -0.15 -13.53
N GLY A 442 -16.33 -0.34 -12.81
CA GLY A 442 -17.69 -0.34 -13.37
C GLY A 442 -18.13 -1.65 -14.06
N PHE A 443 -17.29 -2.68 -14.04
CA PHE A 443 -17.67 -4.05 -14.40
C PHE A 443 -18.61 -4.68 -13.35
N VAL A 444 -19.14 -5.86 -13.67
CA VAL A 444 -20.02 -6.64 -12.78
C VAL A 444 -19.46 -8.04 -12.59
N ILE A 445 -19.34 -8.52 -11.36
CA ILE A 445 -18.96 -9.91 -11.04
C ILE A 445 -20.18 -10.79 -10.75
N PRO A 446 -20.11 -12.11 -10.98
CA PRO A 446 -21.06 -13.07 -10.42
C PRO A 446 -21.06 -13.05 -8.88
N ILE A 447 -22.17 -13.44 -8.25
CA ILE A 447 -22.20 -13.73 -6.80
C ILE A 447 -21.46 -15.03 -6.46
N ASN A 448 -21.11 -15.21 -5.19
CA ASN A 448 -20.50 -16.42 -4.64
C ASN A 448 -19.26 -16.91 -5.42
N THR A 449 -18.52 -15.98 -6.03
CA THR A 449 -17.35 -16.28 -6.87
C THR A 449 -16.14 -15.47 -6.39
N PRO A 450 -14.97 -16.09 -6.16
CA PRO A 450 -13.72 -15.37 -5.85
C PRO A 450 -13.34 -14.32 -6.89
N PHE A 451 -12.68 -13.26 -6.43
CA PHE A 451 -12.11 -12.23 -7.31
C PHE A 451 -10.76 -11.73 -6.78
N ALA A 452 -9.96 -11.12 -7.64
CA ALA A 452 -8.66 -10.58 -7.27
C ALA A 452 -8.47 -9.15 -7.81
N LEU A 453 -7.96 -8.26 -6.97
CA LEU A 453 -7.66 -6.86 -7.34
C LEU A 453 -6.15 -6.66 -7.37
N GLU A 454 -5.67 -6.00 -8.42
CA GLU A 454 -4.25 -5.83 -8.73
C GLU A 454 -3.94 -4.36 -8.99
N ALA A 455 -2.81 -3.88 -8.45
CA ALA A 455 -2.33 -2.52 -8.67
C ALA A 455 -0.92 -2.53 -9.28
N ASN A 456 -0.61 -1.50 -10.05
CA ASN A 456 0.76 -1.18 -10.45
C ASN A 456 1.20 0.11 -9.73
N GLY A 457 2.24 0.02 -8.90
CA GLY A 457 2.83 1.16 -8.21
C GLY A 457 4.20 1.52 -8.77
N GLU A 458 4.42 2.80 -9.06
CA GLU A 458 5.73 3.32 -9.50
C GLU A 458 6.25 4.37 -8.51
N ASP A 459 7.54 4.25 -8.15
CA ASP A 459 8.26 5.18 -7.30
C ASP A 459 9.47 5.78 -8.04
N THR A 460 9.64 7.10 -8.00
CA THR A 460 10.73 7.77 -8.74
C THR A 460 12.05 7.83 -7.97
N ASP A 461 12.05 7.51 -6.69
CA ASP A 461 13.22 7.47 -5.82
C ASP A 461 13.71 6.02 -5.57
N ASP A 462 13.19 5.05 -6.34
CA ASP A 462 13.55 3.61 -6.34
C ASP A 462 13.30 2.92 -4.98
N ASN A 463 12.21 3.30 -4.30
CA ASN A 463 11.85 2.80 -2.97
C ASN A 463 11.05 1.48 -3.03
N THR A 464 11.23 0.61 -2.02
CA THR A 464 10.44 -0.62 -1.89
C THR A 464 9.00 -0.31 -1.47
N LEU A 465 8.09 -0.41 -2.43
CA LEU A 465 6.66 -0.19 -2.21
C LEU A 465 6.02 -1.30 -1.39
N THR A 466 5.02 -0.94 -0.58
CA THR A 466 4.05 -1.86 0.02
C THR A 466 2.62 -1.44 -0.30
N TYR A 467 1.75 -2.42 -0.46
CA TYR A 467 0.36 -2.29 -0.90
C TYR A 467 -0.58 -2.77 0.21
N CYS A 468 -1.74 -2.13 0.30
CA CYS A 468 -2.81 -2.54 1.20
C CYS A 468 -4.14 -2.30 0.47
N TRP A 469 -4.82 -3.38 0.13
CA TRP A 469 -6.15 -3.37 -0.47
C TRP A 469 -7.20 -3.52 0.62
N GLU A 470 -8.13 -2.58 0.70
CA GLU A 470 -9.11 -2.47 1.78
C GLU A 470 -10.52 -2.21 1.19
N GLN A 471 -11.56 -2.80 1.79
CA GLN A 471 -12.93 -2.51 1.34
C GLN A 471 -13.36 -1.12 1.85
N PHE A 472 -14.06 -0.38 0.99
CA PHE A 472 -14.49 1.00 1.22
C PHE A 472 -16.01 1.14 1.10
N ASP A 473 -16.73 0.08 1.47
CA ASP A 473 -18.19 0.08 1.63
C ASP A 473 -18.57 0.34 3.09
N GLN A 474 -19.39 1.37 3.31
CA GLN A 474 -19.84 1.77 4.65
C GLN A 474 -20.91 0.79 5.17
N THR A 475 -20.83 0.39 6.44
CA THR A 475 -21.78 -0.56 7.04
C THR A 475 -23.26 -0.13 6.94
N LEU A 476 -23.54 1.18 7.00
CA LEU A 476 -24.85 1.76 6.74
C LEU A 476 -24.81 2.71 5.55
N LYS A 477 -25.74 2.58 4.58
CA LYS A 477 -25.87 3.56 3.49
C LYS A 477 -26.42 4.89 4.04
N GLN A 478 -25.81 6.02 3.68
CA GLN A 478 -26.24 7.37 4.11
C GLN A 478 -27.71 7.70 3.79
N GLU A 479 -28.35 6.99 2.85
CA GLU A 479 -29.77 7.17 2.54
C GLU A 479 -30.67 6.68 3.68
N TYR A 480 -30.32 5.56 4.32
CA TYR A 480 -31.02 5.05 5.49
C TYR A 480 -30.93 6.03 6.67
N LEU A 481 -29.77 6.68 6.83
CA LEU A 481 -29.50 7.73 7.83
C LEU A 481 -30.20 9.08 7.56
N LYS A 482 -30.84 9.26 6.39
CA LYS A 482 -31.60 10.49 6.06
C LYS A 482 -33.08 10.36 6.42
N ASP A 483 -33.62 9.15 6.34
CA ASP A 483 -35.03 8.87 6.68
C ASP A 483 -35.22 8.36 8.13
N HIS A 484 -34.16 7.92 8.80
CA HIS A 484 -34.20 7.46 10.20
C HIS A 484 -33.30 8.32 11.11
N ASP A 485 -33.91 9.19 11.89
CA ASP A 485 -33.27 9.82 13.05
C ASP A 485 -33.37 8.87 14.25
N PHE A 486 -32.28 8.16 14.54
CA PHE A 486 -32.16 7.26 15.69
C PHE A 486 -32.07 8.01 17.03
N GLY A 487 -31.86 9.33 17.01
CA GLY A 487 -31.60 10.12 18.20
C GLY A 487 -30.32 9.70 18.96
N PRO A 488 -30.16 10.14 20.21
CA PRO A 488 -29.25 9.50 21.15
C PRO A 488 -29.83 8.15 21.59
N LEU A 489 -29.05 7.08 21.45
CA LEU A 489 -29.41 5.78 22.03
C LEU A 489 -29.28 5.87 23.55
N LEU A 490 -30.36 5.57 24.27
CA LEU A 490 -30.39 5.74 25.72
C LEU A 490 -29.60 4.62 26.40
N THR A 491 -28.69 4.98 27.30
CA THR A 491 -27.94 4.01 28.10
C THR A 491 -28.83 3.37 29.16
N ARG A 492 -28.42 2.21 29.73
CA ARG A 492 -29.13 1.64 30.89
C ARG A 492 -29.12 2.61 32.07
N GLU A 493 -28.03 3.33 32.32
CA GLU A 493 -27.94 4.30 33.43
C GLU A 493 -28.86 5.50 33.20
N GLU A 494 -28.94 6.04 31.98
CA GLU A 494 -29.88 7.13 31.63
C GLU A 494 -31.35 6.69 31.75
N LEU A 495 -31.65 5.44 31.42
CA LEU A 495 -32.97 4.85 31.59
C LEU A 495 -33.30 4.60 33.07
N GLU A 496 -32.30 4.26 33.90
CA GLU A 496 -32.43 4.09 35.36
C GLU A 496 -32.51 5.43 36.12
N GLU A 497 -32.03 6.55 35.55
CA GLU A 497 -32.27 7.90 36.10
C GLU A 497 -33.76 8.31 36.04
N ASN A 498 -34.59 7.67 35.20
CA ASN A 498 -36.02 7.93 35.14
C ASN A 498 -36.77 7.21 36.27
N PRO A 499 -37.30 7.91 37.30
CA PRO A 499 -37.91 7.29 38.48
C PRO A 499 -39.27 6.59 38.22
N ASN A 500 -39.71 6.52 36.96
CA ASN A 500 -40.92 5.83 36.53
C ASN A 500 -40.61 4.61 35.62
N ALA A 501 -39.35 4.40 35.23
CA ALA A 501 -38.96 3.23 34.47
C ALA A 501 -38.88 2.00 35.40
N THR A 502 -39.39 0.85 34.95
CA THR A 502 -39.16 -0.44 35.62
C THR A 502 -38.10 -1.22 34.84
N PRO A 503 -37.35 -2.16 35.46
CA PRO A 503 -36.33 -2.92 34.76
C PRO A 503 -36.84 -3.57 33.47
N GLU A 504 -38.07 -4.08 33.46
CA GLU A 504 -38.69 -4.70 32.28
C GLU A 504 -39.02 -3.69 31.16
N PHE A 505 -39.26 -2.42 31.51
CA PHE A 505 -39.44 -1.34 30.54
C PHE A 505 -38.10 -0.86 29.96
N ILE A 506 -37.05 -0.83 30.79
CA ILE A 506 -35.67 -0.53 30.37
C ILE A 506 -35.17 -1.62 29.42
N ASP A 507 -35.33 -2.89 29.81
CA ASP A 507 -34.98 -4.05 28.99
C ASP A 507 -35.76 -4.06 27.66
N ALA A 508 -37.03 -3.65 27.65
CA ALA A 508 -37.84 -3.54 26.44
C ALA A 508 -37.40 -2.38 25.52
N ILE A 509 -36.98 -1.24 26.06
CA ILE A 509 -36.42 -0.14 25.24
C ILE A 509 -35.09 -0.57 24.62
N LEU A 510 -34.19 -1.18 25.41
CA LEU A 510 -32.90 -1.66 24.93
C LEU A 510 -33.07 -2.74 23.85
N ALA A 511 -33.99 -3.68 24.03
CA ALA A 511 -34.31 -4.70 23.02
C ALA A 511 -34.90 -4.10 21.73
N LEU A 512 -35.69 -3.02 21.80
CA LEU A 512 -36.21 -2.31 20.62
C LEU A 512 -35.13 -1.48 19.91
N GLN A 513 -34.20 -0.89 20.66
CA GLN A 513 -32.99 -0.26 20.09
C GLN A 513 -32.14 -1.33 19.38
N ASP A 514 -31.98 -2.51 19.97
CA ASP A 514 -31.26 -3.64 19.36
C ASP A 514 -31.94 -4.17 18.10
N GLU A 515 -33.27 -4.30 18.05
CA GLU A 515 -34.02 -4.74 16.87
C GLU A 515 -33.93 -3.71 15.72
N GLN A 516 -33.98 -2.41 16.03
CA GLN A 516 -33.78 -1.33 15.03
C GLN A 516 -32.34 -1.24 14.53
N LEU A 517 -31.35 -1.50 15.38
CA LEU A 517 -29.95 -1.58 14.96
C LEU A 517 -29.70 -2.82 14.10
N ALA A 518 -30.17 -4.01 14.54
CA ALA A 518 -29.99 -5.26 13.81
C ALA A 518 -30.58 -5.23 12.39
N SER A 519 -31.76 -4.61 12.23
CA SER A 519 -32.38 -4.42 10.90
C SER A 519 -31.67 -3.37 10.04
N ALA A 520 -30.90 -2.46 10.62
CA ALA A 520 -30.00 -1.57 9.88
C ALA A 520 -28.76 -2.31 9.33
N PHE A 521 -28.27 -3.34 10.05
CA PHE A 521 -27.11 -4.15 9.67
C PHE A 521 -27.37 -5.15 8.51
N GLU A 522 -28.59 -5.26 7.94
CA GLU A 522 -28.88 -6.10 6.76
C GLU A 522 -28.33 -5.51 5.42
N GLY A 523 -27.62 -4.38 5.47
CA GLY A 523 -27.33 -3.50 4.33
C GLY A 523 -26.02 -3.70 3.56
N ASP A 524 -25.56 -2.58 2.99
CA ASP A 524 -24.37 -2.34 2.14
C ASP A 524 -22.99 -2.79 2.68
N GLY A 525 -22.88 -3.20 3.94
CA GLY A 525 -21.61 -3.24 4.68
C GLY A 525 -20.50 -4.17 4.19
N PRO A 526 -19.29 -4.01 4.77
CA PRO A 526 -18.08 -4.71 4.36
C PRO A 526 -18.22 -6.22 4.49
N LEU A 527 -17.46 -6.91 3.64
CA LEU A 527 -17.44 -8.36 3.43
C LEU A 527 -16.07 -8.98 3.68
N PHE A 528 -15.01 -8.16 3.69
CA PHE A 528 -13.62 -8.59 3.79
C PHE A 528 -12.88 -7.79 4.86
N ARG A 529 -12.13 -8.46 5.73
CA ARG A 529 -11.23 -7.81 6.71
C ARG A 529 -10.09 -7.03 6.03
N SER A 530 -9.48 -6.10 6.75
CA SER A 530 -8.20 -5.52 6.31
C SER A 530 -7.01 -6.42 6.69
N PHE A 531 -5.87 -6.19 6.04
CA PHE A 531 -4.61 -6.90 6.26
C PHE A 531 -3.43 -5.90 6.23
N PRO A 532 -2.37 -6.11 7.04
CA PRO A 532 -1.19 -5.26 7.05
C PRO A 532 -0.57 -5.07 5.65
N PRO A 533 0.01 -3.89 5.34
CA PRO A 533 0.62 -3.65 4.03
C PRO A 533 1.74 -4.64 3.72
N SER A 534 1.65 -5.31 2.56
CA SER A 534 2.59 -6.33 2.08
C SER A 534 3.35 -5.86 0.83
N LEU A 535 4.29 -6.66 0.31
CA LEU A 535 4.94 -6.40 -0.99
C LEU A 535 4.03 -6.71 -2.19
N GLU A 536 2.98 -7.50 -1.99
CA GLU A 536 2.13 -8.02 -3.06
C GLU A 536 1.07 -6.98 -3.48
N SER A 537 1.11 -6.55 -4.74
CA SER A 537 0.12 -5.61 -5.28
C SER A 537 -1.20 -6.26 -5.72
N LEU A 538 -1.22 -7.59 -5.76
CA LEU A 538 -2.38 -8.45 -5.98
C LEU A 538 -2.95 -8.90 -4.62
N ARG A 539 -4.26 -8.71 -4.40
CA ARG A 539 -5.01 -9.34 -3.30
C ARG A 539 -6.14 -10.19 -3.85
N TYR A 540 -6.25 -11.41 -3.34
CA TYR A 540 -7.40 -12.31 -3.54
C TYR A 540 -8.49 -12.05 -2.49
N PHE A 541 -9.75 -12.29 -2.87
CA PHE A 541 -10.93 -12.11 -2.03
C PHE A 541 -11.87 -13.33 -2.12
N PRO A 542 -11.98 -14.16 -1.05
CA PRO A 542 -11.10 -14.23 0.13
C PRO A 542 -9.63 -14.50 -0.22
N GLN A 543 -8.76 -14.47 0.79
CA GLN A 543 -7.37 -14.91 0.68
C GLN A 543 -7.25 -16.27 -0.04
N ILE A 544 -6.17 -16.45 -0.80
CA ILE A 544 -6.03 -17.61 -1.71
C ILE A 544 -6.06 -18.94 -0.96
N GLU A 545 -5.60 -18.96 0.30
CA GLU A 545 -5.65 -20.12 1.19
C GLU A 545 -7.09 -20.51 1.58
N GLU A 546 -7.98 -19.54 1.83
CA GLU A 546 -9.40 -19.79 2.09
C GLU A 546 -10.09 -20.31 0.82
N VAL A 547 -9.76 -19.75 -0.36
CA VAL A 547 -10.25 -20.23 -1.66
C VAL A 547 -9.79 -21.67 -1.95
N LEU A 548 -8.53 -22.01 -1.71
CA LEU A 548 -7.96 -23.35 -1.91
C LEU A 548 -8.45 -24.38 -0.88
N ALA A 549 -8.93 -23.92 0.29
CA ALA A 549 -9.59 -24.75 1.29
C ALA A 549 -11.09 -24.96 0.99
N GLY A 550 -11.69 -24.14 0.12
CA GLY A 550 -13.12 -24.09 -0.15
C GLY A 550 -13.93 -23.37 0.94
N ASP A 551 -13.28 -22.61 1.83
CA ASP A 551 -13.94 -21.87 2.92
C ASP A 551 -14.37 -20.48 2.45
N LEU A 552 -15.28 -20.45 1.47
CA LEU A 552 -15.72 -19.22 0.77
C LEU A 552 -16.69 -18.35 1.58
N SER A 553 -16.89 -18.67 2.86
CA SER A 553 -17.77 -17.97 3.79
C SER A 553 -17.30 -18.13 5.23
N SER A 554 -16.08 -17.70 5.51
CA SER A 554 -15.51 -17.68 6.85
C SER A 554 -16.18 -16.60 7.71
N ASN A 555 -15.85 -16.51 9.01
CA ASN A 555 -16.38 -15.44 9.86
C ASN A 555 -15.60 -14.10 9.71
N VAL A 556 -14.69 -14.01 8.73
CA VAL A 556 -13.77 -12.88 8.53
C VAL A 556 -13.71 -12.39 7.09
N GLU A 557 -14.02 -13.25 6.11
CA GLU A 557 -14.17 -12.94 4.70
C GLU A 557 -15.35 -13.72 4.09
N VAL A 558 -16.26 -13.02 3.39
CA VAL A 558 -17.50 -13.61 2.86
C VAL A 558 -17.75 -13.13 1.44
N LEU A 559 -17.93 -14.06 0.49
CA LEU A 559 -18.25 -13.68 -0.88
C LEU A 559 -19.59 -12.94 -1.02
N PRO A 560 -19.71 -11.99 -1.96
CA PRO A 560 -20.96 -11.27 -2.19
C PRO A 560 -22.03 -12.24 -2.70
N PHE A 561 -23.12 -12.38 -1.93
CA PHE A 561 -24.21 -13.34 -2.18
C PHE A 561 -25.49 -12.72 -2.77
N LYS A 562 -25.48 -11.42 -3.07
CA LYS A 562 -26.60 -10.64 -3.63
C LYS A 562 -26.11 -9.63 -4.67
N THR A 563 -27.01 -9.08 -5.49
CA THR A 563 -26.69 -7.88 -6.29
C THR A 563 -26.39 -6.70 -5.34
N ARG A 564 -25.19 -6.11 -5.42
CA ARG A 564 -24.78 -4.94 -4.62
C ARG A 564 -23.61 -4.21 -5.28
N ASP A 565 -23.44 -2.94 -4.94
CA ASP A 565 -22.22 -2.17 -5.23
C ASP A 565 -21.07 -2.68 -4.34
N LEU A 566 -19.84 -2.59 -4.85
CA LEU A 566 -18.61 -2.97 -4.15
C LEU A 566 -17.53 -1.91 -4.40
N ASN A 567 -16.90 -1.43 -3.34
CA ASN A 567 -15.89 -0.37 -3.37
C ASN A 567 -14.62 -0.84 -2.66
N PHE A 568 -13.45 -0.64 -3.28
CA PHE A 568 -12.16 -1.01 -2.71
C PHE A 568 -11.13 0.10 -2.92
N VAL A 569 -10.34 0.39 -1.90
CA VAL A 569 -9.20 1.31 -1.97
C VAL A 569 -7.91 0.52 -1.92
N VAL A 570 -6.98 0.83 -2.82
CA VAL A 570 -5.57 0.47 -2.65
C VAL A 570 -4.83 1.65 -2.04
N THR A 571 -4.05 1.41 -0.98
CA THR A 571 -3.13 2.39 -0.38
C THR A 571 -1.70 1.91 -0.53
N VAL A 572 -0.91 2.63 -1.32
CA VAL A 572 0.48 2.32 -1.67
C VAL A 572 1.44 3.22 -0.89
N ARG A 573 2.46 2.63 -0.27
CA ARG A 573 3.40 3.29 0.65
C ARG A 573 4.84 3.03 0.19
N ASP A 574 5.70 4.05 0.21
CA ASP A 574 7.15 3.91 -0.04
C ASP A 574 7.97 3.48 1.20
N ASN A 575 7.30 3.38 2.35
CA ASN A 575 7.86 3.12 3.67
C ASN A 575 8.87 4.18 4.18
N LEU A 576 9.06 5.32 3.50
CA LEU A 576 9.75 6.51 4.00
C LEU A 576 8.80 7.62 4.46
N GLY A 577 7.57 7.64 3.94
CA GLY A 577 6.47 8.54 4.33
C GLY A 577 5.69 9.10 3.15
N GLY A 578 6.01 8.70 1.92
CA GLY A 578 5.19 8.90 0.75
C GLY A 578 4.09 7.85 0.66
N VAL A 579 2.86 8.34 0.49
CA VAL A 579 1.66 7.50 0.42
C VAL A 579 0.73 8.05 -0.65
N THR A 580 0.20 7.14 -1.48
CA THR A 580 -0.87 7.44 -2.44
C THR A 580 -1.96 6.39 -2.32
N ASN A 581 -3.16 6.71 -2.81
CA ASN A 581 -4.26 5.75 -2.89
C ASN A 581 -5.07 5.91 -4.17
N GLU A 582 -5.88 4.91 -4.49
CA GLU A 582 -6.91 4.99 -5.53
C GLU A 582 -8.11 4.12 -5.16
N LEU A 583 -9.30 4.52 -5.61
CA LEU A 583 -10.57 3.81 -5.41
C LEU A 583 -10.98 3.08 -6.70
N ILE A 584 -11.34 1.80 -6.60
CA ILE A 584 -12.11 1.08 -7.62
C ILE A 584 -13.52 0.81 -7.11
N SER A 585 -14.50 1.03 -7.99
CA SER A 585 -15.91 0.74 -7.75
C SER A 585 -16.42 -0.20 -8.82
N PHE A 586 -17.11 -1.27 -8.42
CA PHE A 586 -17.78 -2.23 -9.29
C PHE A 586 -19.04 -2.77 -8.60
N SER A 587 -19.62 -3.86 -9.09
CA SER A 587 -20.78 -4.50 -8.46
C SER A 587 -20.75 -6.02 -8.60
N SER A 588 -21.48 -6.72 -7.73
CA SER A 588 -21.84 -8.13 -7.94
C SER A 588 -23.28 -8.25 -8.45
N THR A 589 -23.64 -9.39 -9.05
CA THR A 589 -25.04 -9.66 -9.44
C THR A 589 -25.53 -11.07 -9.13
N ASP A 590 -26.75 -11.17 -8.62
CA ASP A 590 -27.48 -12.42 -8.34
C ASP A 590 -28.12 -13.08 -9.58
N VAL A 591 -27.91 -12.51 -10.78
CA VAL A 591 -28.30 -13.17 -12.05
C VAL A 591 -27.19 -14.01 -12.68
N ALA A 592 -26.02 -14.12 -12.04
CA ALA A 592 -24.89 -14.93 -12.48
C ALA A 592 -24.07 -15.44 -11.28
N GLY A 593 -23.45 -16.61 -11.41
CA GLY A 593 -22.67 -17.27 -10.35
C GLY A 593 -23.42 -18.39 -9.62
N PRO A 594 -22.71 -19.19 -8.80
CA PRO A 594 -21.25 -19.20 -8.64
C PRO A 594 -20.54 -19.72 -9.90
N PHE A 595 -19.41 -19.12 -10.27
CA PHE A 595 -18.57 -19.60 -11.37
C PHE A 595 -17.54 -20.59 -10.81
N GLU A 596 -17.56 -21.84 -11.28
CA GLU A 596 -16.89 -22.98 -10.63
C GLU A 596 -16.15 -23.87 -11.65
N VAL A 597 -14.89 -24.24 -11.36
CA VAL A 597 -14.12 -25.22 -12.15
C VAL A 597 -14.55 -26.62 -11.73
N THR A 598 -15.26 -27.32 -12.62
CA THR A 598 -15.93 -28.61 -12.31
C THR A 598 -15.07 -29.84 -12.63
N SER A 599 -13.88 -29.67 -13.23
CA SER A 599 -12.92 -30.74 -13.47
C SER A 599 -12.35 -31.34 -12.19
N ALA A 600 -12.76 -32.58 -11.89
CA ALA A 600 -12.32 -33.33 -10.71
C ALA A 600 -10.97 -34.08 -10.85
N PHE A 601 -10.22 -33.87 -11.95
CA PHE A 601 -8.89 -34.43 -12.26
C PHE A 601 -8.64 -35.88 -11.76
N THR A 602 -9.51 -36.81 -12.17
CA THR A 602 -9.68 -38.12 -11.50
C THR A 602 -8.60 -39.17 -11.77
N GLU A 603 -7.63 -38.92 -12.66
CA GLU A 603 -6.55 -39.89 -12.91
C GLU A 603 -5.49 -39.83 -11.79
N PRO A 604 -4.83 -40.96 -11.44
CA PRO A 604 -3.81 -40.97 -10.38
C PRO A 604 -2.62 -40.04 -10.66
N SER A 605 -2.33 -39.81 -11.94
CA SER A 605 -1.26 -38.96 -12.45
C SER A 605 -1.50 -38.69 -13.93
N TYR A 606 -1.35 -37.45 -14.36
CA TYR A 606 -1.30 -37.05 -15.77
C TYR A 606 0.15 -36.99 -16.23
N ALA A 607 0.41 -37.16 -17.53
CA ALA A 607 1.75 -37.02 -18.09
C ALA A 607 2.00 -35.58 -18.56
N GLY A 608 3.23 -35.08 -18.42
CA GLY A 608 3.65 -33.83 -19.05
C GLY A 608 3.41 -33.87 -20.58
N PHE A 609 3.02 -32.74 -21.16
CA PHE A 609 2.54 -32.59 -22.54
C PHE A 609 1.26 -33.39 -22.90
N SER A 610 0.57 -34.02 -21.94
CA SER A 610 -0.73 -34.62 -22.21
C SER A 610 -1.85 -33.59 -22.29
N ASN A 611 -2.77 -33.80 -23.24
CA ASN A 611 -3.97 -32.99 -23.40
C ASN A 611 -5.06 -33.48 -22.45
N VAL A 612 -5.57 -32.58 -21.61
CA VAL A 612 -6.60 -32.82 -20.60
C VAL A 612 -7.80 -31.92 -20.88
N LYS A 613 -9.02 -32.44 -20.74
CA LYS A 613 -10.22 -31.61 -20.83
C LYS A 613 -10.45 -30.87 -19.51
N LEU A 614 -10.45 -29.55 -19.58
CA LEU A 614 -10.94 -28.66 -18.52
C LEU A 614 -12.43 -28.36 -18.74
N GLU A 615 -13.19 -28.30 -17.65
CA GLU A 615 -14.63 -27.99 -17.64
C GLU A 615 -14.94 -27.06 -16.46
N TRP A 616 -15.84 -26.08 -16.68
CA TRP A 616 -16.31 -25.13 -15.66
C TRP A 616 -17.78 -24.78 -15.90
N ASP A 617 -18.52 -24.44 -14.83
CA ASP A 617 -19.84 -23.83 -15.00
C ASP A 617 -19.66 -22.34 -15.31
N VAL A 618 -20.10 -21.96 -16.51
CA VAL A 618 -20.12 -20.56 -16.97
C VAL A 618 -21.05 -19.70 -16.12
N ALA A 619 -22.06 -20.30 -15.47
CA ALA A 619 -22.94 -19.66 -14.49
C ALA A 619 -23.53 -18.32 -14.95
N ASN A 620 -23.92 -18.24 -16.24
CA ASN A 620 -24.43 -17.04 -16.91
C ASN A 620 -23.44 -15.84 -17.01
N THR A 621 -22.17 -15.99 -16.61
CA THR A 621 -21.16 -14.91 -16.62
C THR A 621 -20.84 -14.36 -18.02
N ASN A 622 -21.04 -15.14 -19.07
CA ASN A 622 -20.86 -14.72 -20.47
C ASN A 622 -22.02 -13.87 -21.03
N ASN A 623 -23.10 -13.68 -20.28
CA ASN A 623 -24.21 -12.80 -20.64
C ASN A 623 -24.20 -11.51 -19.80
N ALA A 624 -24.92 -10.49 -20.27
CA ALA A 624 -25.13 -9.27 -19.51
C ALA A 624 -25.85 -9.56 -18.17
N PRO A 625 -25.45 -8.91 -17.05
CA PRO A 625 -24.57 -7.76 -17.00
C PRO A 625 -23.06 -8.08 -16.83
N VAL A 626 -22.68 -9.31 -16.48
CA VAL A 626 -21.26 -9.70 -16.26
C VAL A 626 -20.45 -9.67 -17.57
N ASN A 627 -21.06 -10.15 -18.67
CA ASN A 627 -20.60 -10.02 -20.04
C ASN A 627 -19.17 -10.56 -20.33
N CYS A 628 -18.62 -11.43 -19.48
CA CYS A 628 -17.27 -11.96 -19.61
C CYS A 628 -17.18 -12.97 -20.77
N GLN A 629 -16.71 -12.51 -21.93
CA GLN A 629 -16.67 -13.33 -23.15
C GLN A 629 -15.52 -14.35 -23.16
N ASN A 630 -14.40 -14.04 -22.51
CA ASN A 630 -13.20 -14.88 -22.53
C ASN A 630 -12.61 -15.10 -21.13
N VAL A 631 -11.98 -16.25 -20.95
CA VAL A 631 -11.22 -16.65 -19.76
C VAL A 631 -9.78 -17.00 -20.13
N SER A 632 -8.88 -16.80 -19.17
CA SER A 632 -7.50 -17.28 -19.17
C SER A 632 -7.39 -18.50 -18.25
N ILE A 633 -6.42 -19.37 -18.54
CA ILE A 633 -6.19 -20.61 -17.78
C ILE A 633 -4.75 -20.63 -17.29
N LEU A 634 -4.58 -20.67 -15.97
CA LEU A 634 -3.29 -20.64 -15.28
C LEU A 634 -3.06 -21.94 -14.50
N TYR A 635 -1.80 -22.29 -14.27
CA TYR A 635 -1.36 -23.54 -13.63
C TYR A 635 -0.39 -23.26 -12.47
N SER A 636 -0.63 -23.91 -11.33
CA SER A 636 0.27 -23.91 -10.16
C SER A 636 1.03 -25.23 -10.07
N ILE A 637 2.29 -25.19 -9.62
CA ILE A 637 3.07 -26.39 -9.26
C ILE A 637 3.12 -26.65 -7.75
N ASP A 638 2.67 -25.71 -6.92
CA ASP A 638 2.94 -25.65 -5.49
C ASP A 638 1.69 -25.85 -4.61
N GLY A 639 0.53 -26.09 -5.21
CA GLY A 639 -0.75 -26.31 -4.51
C GLY A 639 -1.76 -25.19 -4.67
N GLY A 640 -1.39 -24.12 -5.39
CA GLY A 640 -2.16 -22.91 -5.62
C GLY A 640 -1.57 -21.69 -4.92
N GLU A 641 -0.36 -21.81 -4.35
CA GLU A 641 0.35 -20.74 -3.68
C GLU A 641 0.79 -19.68 -4.73
N ASN A 642 1.18 -20.11 -5.95
CA ASN A 642 1.52 -19.23 -7.09
C ASN A 642 1.00 -19.80 -8.44
N PHE A 643 0.54 -18.94 -9.34
CA PHE A 643 -0.06 -19.31 -10.64
C PHE A 643 0.75 -18.82 -11.85
N ASP A 644 2.09 -18.92 -11.75
CA ASP A 644 3.06 -18.33 -12.68
C ASP A 644 2.98 -18.84 -14.14
N VAL A 645 2.35 -20.00 -14.38
CA VAL A 645 2.34 -20.68 -15.68
C VAL A 645 1.01 -20.46 -16.38
N THR A 646 0.98 -19.61 -17.41
CA THR A 646 -0.19 -19.45 -18.29
C THR A 646 -0.27 -20.60 -19.29
N LEU A 647 -1.32 -21.43 -19.22
CA LEU A 647 -1.58 -22.46 -20.22
C LEU A 647 -2.33 -21.90 -21.43
N VAL A 648 -3.31 -21.04 -21.20
CA VAL A 648 -4.12 -20.40 -22.25
C VAL A 648 -4.34 -18.94 -21.89
N GLN A 649 -3.82 -18.03 -22.71
CA GLN A 649 -3.92 -16.59 -22.45
C GLN A 649 -5.35 -16.05 -22.60
N SER A 650 -6.13 -16.60 -23.54
CA SER A 650 -7.54 -16.24 -23.75
C SER A 650 -8.24 -17.33 -24.57
N THR A 651 -9.35 -17.86 -24.06
CA THR A 651 -10.30 -18.72 -24.77
C THR A 651 -11.74 -18.35 -24.41
N ALA A 652 -12.72 -18.85 -25.16
CA ALA A 652 -14.12 -18.50 -24.98
C ALA A 652 -14.66 -18.98 -23.61
N ASN A 653 -15.47 -18.14 -22.97
CA ASN A 653 -16.19 -18.51 -21.76
C ASN A 653 -17.46 -19.32 -22.10
N ASP A 654 -17.27 -20.55 -22.58
CA ASP A 654 -18.35 -21.45 -23.01
C ASP A 654 -18.48 -22.75 -22.18
N GLY A 655 -17.53 -23.00 -21.27
CA GLY A 655 -17.59 -24.03 -20.25
C GLY A 655 -16.59 -25.18 -20.42
N SER A 656 -15.78 -25.21 -21.48
CA SER A 656 -14.68 -26.18 -21.57
C SER A 656 -13.54 -25.82 -22.52
N GLU A 657 -12.34 -26.29 -22.19
CA GLU A 657 -11.15 -26.18 -23.05
C GLU A 657 -10.36 -27.50 -23.03
N ILE A 658 -9.57 -27.77 -24.07
CA ILE A 658 -8.56 -28.82 -24.10
C ILE A 658 -7.20 -28.19 -23.81
N ILE A 659 -6.74 -28.33 -22.57
CA ILE A 659 -5.45 -27.78 -22.12
C ILE A 659 -4.33 -28.81 -22.29
N ARG A 660 -3.15 -28.36 -22.74
CA ARG A 660 -1.92 -29.15 -22.78
C ARG A 660 -1.14 -28.89 -21.50
N LEU A 661 -0.89 -29.93 -20.70
CA LEU A 661 -0.15 -29.78 -19.44
C LEU A 661 1.35 -29.56 -19.70
N PRO A 662 2.06 -28.69 -18.95
CA PRO A 662 3.49 -28.48 -19.10
C PRO A 662 4.27 -29.68 -18.55
N ASN A 663 5.55 -29.85 -18.91
CA ASN A 663 6.37 -30.98 -18.42
C ASN A 663 6.95 -30.74 -17.01
N LEU A 664 6.20 -30.03 -16.16
CA LEU A 664 6.60 -29.62 -14.82
C LEU A 664 6.06 -30.60 -13.78
N ALA A 665 6.93 -31.48 -13.29
CA ALA A 665 6.58 -32.54 -12.36
C ALA A 665 6.13 -32.01 -10.99
N THR A 666 4.94 -32.41 -10.54
CA THR A 666 4.40 -32.05 -9.21
C THR A 666 3.32 -33.03 -8.75
N SER A 667 3.15 -33.19 -7.43
CA SER A 667 1.98 -33.84 -6.81
C SER A 667 0.99 -32.84 -6.22
N LYS A 668 1.13 -31.55 -6.54
CA LYS A 668 0.33 -30.41 -6.05
C LYS A 668 -0.19 -29.53 -7.20
N ALA A 669 -0.58 -30.11 -8.33
CA ALA A 669 -1.08 -29.31 -9.45
C ALA A 669 -2.44 -28.67 -9.10
N ARG A 670 -2.63 -27.41 -9.54
CA ARG A 670 -3.92 -26.71 -9.59
C ARG A 670 -4.07 -25.99 -10.93
N ILE A 671 -5.32 -25.82 -11.34
CA ILE A 671 -5.73 -24.99 -12.47
C ILE A 671 -6.65 -23.88 -11.96
N MET A 672 -6.33 -22.64 -12.33
CA MET A 672 -7.21 -21.48 -12.18
C MET A 672 -7.83 -21.13 -13.53
N VAL A 673 -9.13 -20.82 -13.54
CA VAL A 673 -9.80 -20.15 -14.65
C VAL A 673 -10.13 -18.73 -14.21
N LYS A 674 -9.48 -17.73 -14.81
CA LYS A 674 -9.57 -16.30 -14.47
C LYS A 674 -10.14 -15.51 -15.64
N ALA A 675 -11.12 -14.64 -15.41
CA ALA A 675 -11.68 -13.79 -16.45
C ALA A 675 -10.60 -12.88 -17.10
N VAL A 676 -10.74 -12.59 -18.40
CA VAL A 676 -9.79 -11.72 -19.13
C VAL A 676 -10.15 -10.24 -18.95
N ASP A 677 -11.41 -9.90 -19.16
CA ASP A 677 -11.92 -8.51 -19.12
C ASP A 677 -12.66 -8.20 -17.80
N ASN A 678 -12.40 -8.97 -16.73
CA ASN A 678 -13.08 -8.90 -15.44
C ASN A 678 -12.19 -9.51 -14.33
N VAL A 679 -12.53 -9.29 -13.05
CA VAL A 679 -11.66 -9.63 -11.89
C VAL A 679 -11.95 -10.99 -11.23
N PHE A 680 -13.03 -11.67 -11.62
CA PHE A 680 -13.43 -12.93 -11.01
C PHE A 680 -12.65 -14.15 -11.53
N PHE A 681 -12.51 -15.17 -10.70
CA PHE A 681 -11.83 -16.42 -11.01
C PHE A 681 -12.40 -17.59 -10.20
N ASN A 682 -12.00 -18.81 -10.54
CA ASN A 682 -12.14 -19.98 -9.67
C ASN A 682 -10.95 -20.94 -9.86
N VAL A 683 -10.69 -21.79 -8.86
CA VAL A 683 -9.61 -22.78 -8.83
C VAL A 683 -10.21 -24.15 -8.52
N ASN A 684 -9.74 -25.21 -9.17
CA ASN A 684 -10.25 -26.56 -8.93
C ASN A 684 -9.97 -27.05 -7.48
N ASP A 685 -10.92 -27.77 -6.87
CA ASP A 685 -10.89 -28.14 -5.45
C ASP A 685 -9.62 -28.88 -4.97
N THR A 686 -9.03 -29.74 -5.81
CA THR A 686 -8.10 -30.80 -5.39
C THR A 686 -6.73 -30.74 -6.05
N ASN A 687 -5.69 -31.15 -5.31
CA ASN A 687 -4.38 -31.44 -5.90
C ASN A 687 -4.48 -32.63 -6.85
N PHE A 688 -4.00 -32.48 -8.08
CA PHE A 688 -3.67 -33.60 -8.96
C PHE A 688 -2.15 -33.74 -9.15
N SER A 689 -1.72 -34.85 -9.74
CA SER A 689 -0.30 -35.10 -10.02
C SER A 689 0.00 -35.01 -11.51
N VAL A 690 1.12 -34.36 -11.85
CA VAL A 690 1.71 -34.35 -13.19
C VAL A 690 3.09 -35.00 -13.07
N GLU A 691 3.30 -36.08 -13.81
CA GLU A 691 4.56 -36.82 -13.90
C GLU A 691 5.28 -36.44 -15.21
N PRO A 692 6.62 -36.36 -15.21
CA PRO A 692 7.37 -35.91 -16.38
C PRO A 692 7.35 -36.96 -17.50
N SER A 693 7.08 -36.51 -18.72
CA SER A 693 7.21 -37.32 -19.94
C SER A 693 8.68 -37.39 -20.38
N GLU A 694 9.17 -38.60 -20.69
CA GLU A 694 10.42 -38.76 -21.45
C GLU A 694 10.24 -38.20 -22.85
N VAL A 695 11.02 -37.16 -23.19
CA VAL A 695 10.97 -36.46 -24.48
C VAL A 695 12.37 -36.36 -25.08
N ALA A 696 12.45 -36.03 -26.37
CA ALA A 696 13.70 -35.62 -27.00
C ALA A 696 13.88 -34.09 -26.88
N VAL A 697 15.08 -33.59 -27.20
CA VAL A 697 15.26 -32.16 -27.50
C VAL A 697 14.29 -31.78 -28.64
N PRO A 698 13.55 -30.65 -28.56
CA PRO A 698 12.50 -30.31 -29.52
C PRO A 698 12.98 -30.18 -30.97
N GLU A 699 12.06 -30.36 -31.93
CA GLU A 699 12.34 -30.02 -33.32
C GLU A 699 12.45 -28.50 -33.49
N ALA A 700 13.30 -28.07 -34.42
CA ALA A 700 13.63 -26.65 -34.60
C ALA A 700 12.49 -25.91 -35.32
N SER A 701 12.07 -24.76 -34.78
CA SER A 701 11.10 -23.87 -35.42
C SER A 701 11.55 -23.45 -36.81
N THR A 702 10.64 -23.38 -37.77
CA THR A 702 10.91 -22.95 -39.15
C THR A 702 10.21 -21.64 -39.49
N ALA A 703 10.43 -21.15 -40.71
CA ALA A 703 9.70 -20.03 -41.32
C ALA A 703 9.55 -18.77 -40.44
N LEU A 704 10.58 -18.42 -39.66
CA LEU A 704 10.56 -17.18 -38.87
C LEU A 704 10.43 -15.98 -39.81
N VAL A 705 9.42 -15.15 -39.57
CA VAL A 705 9.13 -13.89 -40.25
C VAL A 705 9.09 -12.78 -39.19
N GLY A 706 9.58 -11.59 -39.55
CA GLY A 706 9.47 -10.39 -38.71
C GLY A 706 8.81 -9.25 -39.47
N THR A 707 7.73 -8.73 -38.93
CA THR A 707 6.98 -7.59 -39.47
C THR A 707 7.21 -6.38 -38.57
N ARG A 708 7.90 -5.35 -39.08
CA ARG A 708 8.09 -4.11 -38.35
C ARG A 708 6.79 -3.30 -38.31
N LEU A 709 6.08 -3.35 -37.19
CA LEU A 709 4.82 -2.64 -36.96
C LEU A 709 5.01 -1.12 -36.78
N SER A 710 6.16 -0.69 -36.24
CA SER A 710 6.49 0.74 -36.11
C SER A 710 8.00 1.00 -36.01
N THR A 711 8.39 2.25 -35.75
CA THR A 711 9.78 2.59 -35.39
C THR A 711 10.25 1.92 -34.09
N ALA A 712 9.33 1.52 -33.20
CA ALA A 712 9.59 0.95 -31.89
C ALA A 712 8.86 -0.38 -31.60
N LYS A 713 8.22 -1.01 -32.60
CA LYS A 713 7.55 -2.32 -32.46
C LYS A 713 7.84 -3.25 -33.64
N VAL A 714 8.15 -4.51 -33.36
CA VAL A 714 8.32 -5.61 -34.33
C VAL A 714 7.48 -6.80 -33.88
N GLU A 715 6.67 -7.35 -34.76
CA GLU A 715 6.00 -8.64 -34.59
C GLU A 715 6.86 -9.75 -35.19
N LEU A 716 6.98 -10.87 -34.49
CA LEU A 716 7.62 -12.10 -34.95
C LEU A 716 6.59 -13.22 -35.02
N THR A 717 6.64 -14.03 -36.07
CA THR A 717 5.86 -15.26 -36.21
C THR A 717 6.73 -16.38 -36.77
N TRP A 718 6.52 -17.61 -36.33
CA TRP A 718 7.25 -18.78 -36.82
C TRP A 718 6.32 -19.97 -37.05
N GLU A 719 6.84 -20.99 -37.72
CA GLU A 719 6.23 -22.30 -37.84
C GLU A 719 6.75 -23.19 -36.71
N ASP A 720 5.81 -23.81 -35.99
CA ASP A 720 6.10 -24.82 -34.99
C ASP A 720 6.19 -26.19 -35.65
N ASN A 721 7.14 -27.01 -35.18
CA ASN A 721 7.42 -28.36 -35.67
C ASN A 721 7.47 -29.41 -34.54
N SER A 722 7.18 -29.01 -33.30
CA SER A 722 7.35 -29.85 -32.11
C SER A 722 5.99 -30.14 -31.45
N ASP A 723 5.87 -31.30 -30.79
CA ASP A 723 4.74 -31.69 -29.93
C ASP A 723 5.20 -31.84 -28.45
N PHE A 724 6.40 -31.35 -28.09
CA PHE A 724 7.15 -31.71 -26.87
C PHE A 724 8.04 -30.59 -26.28
N GLU A 725 7.70 -29.33 -26.55
CA GLU A 725 8.36 -28.10 -26.11
C GLU A 725 7.66 -27.48 -24.90
N ASP A 726 8.42 -26.97 -23.94
CA ASP A 726 7.89 -26.16 -22.84
C ASP A 726 7.68 -24.68 -23.28
N GLY A 727 8.21 -24.30 -24.45
CA GLY A 727 8.02 -23.01 -25.10
C GLY A 727 9.12 -22.65 -26.10
N PHE A 728 9.19 -21.37 -26.49
CA PHE A 728 10.18 -20.84 -27.44
C PHE A 728 11.08 -19.78 -26.81
N ILE A 729 12.39 -19.86 -27.07
CA ILE A 729 13.37 -18.83 -26.77
C ILE A 729 13.41 -17.85 -27.95
N ILE A 730 13.16 -16.57 -27.70
CA ILE A 730 13.33 -15.49 -28.67
C ILE A 730 14.64 -14.78 -28.37
N GLU A 731 15.57 -14.81 -29.33
CA GLU A 731 16.82 -14.07 -29.26
C GLU A 731 16.91 -12.95 -30.30
N ARG A 732 17.60 -11.88 -29.90
CA ARG A 732 17.85 -10.69 -30.73
C ARG A 732 19.34 -10.34 -30.76
N SER A 733 19.79 -9.80 -31.90
CA SER A 733 21.08 -9.14 -32.09
C SER A 733 20.88 -7.65 -32.34
N HIS A 734 21.79 -6.81 -31.86
CA HIS A 734 21.84 -5.35 -32.14
C HIS A 734 22.73 -5.01 -33.36
N GLY A 735 22.93 -5.96 -34.28
CA GLY A 735 23.66 -5.76 -35.53
C GLY A 735 25.11 -6.25 -35.53
N ASP A 736 25.49 -7.08 -34.57
CA ASP A 736 26.70 -7.90 -34.61
C ASP A 736 26.36 -9.41 -34.57
N ASP A 737 27.36 -10.29 -34.57
CA ASP A 737 27.14 -11.74 -34.52
C ASP A 737 26.73 -12.26 -33.13
N SER A 738 26.47 -11.39 -32.14
CA SER A 738 26.02 -11.76 -30.81
C SER A 738 24.49 -11.71 -30.69
N PHE A 739 23.93 -12.62 -29.89
CA PHE A 739 22.50 -12.73 -29.64
C PHE A 739 22.25 -12.77 -28.13
N GLU A 740 21.22 -12.03 -27.70
CA GLU A 740 20.68 -11.97 -26.34
C GLU A 740 19.28 -12.58 -26.30
N GLU A 741 18.97 -13.39 -25.29
CA GLU A 741 17.60 -13.82 -24.99
C GLU A 741 16.80 -12.60 -24.53
N ILE A 742 15.70 -12.28 -25.23
CA ILE A 742 14.82 -11.15 -24.90
C ILE A 742 13.46 -11.58 -24.36
N ALA A 743 13.04 -12.82 -24.63
CA ALA A 743 11.82 -13.41 -24.10
C ALA A 743 11.84 -14.94 -24.20
N LYS A 744 11.00 -15.56 -23.38
CA LYS A 744 10.47 -16.91 -23.61
C LYS A 744 8.96 -16.83 -23.76
N THR A 745 8.38 -17.69 -24.60
CA THR A 745 6.94 -17.97 -24.58
C THR A 745 6.66 -19.25 -23.79
N THR A 746 5.38 -19.53 -23.57
CA THR A 746 4.90 -20.86 -23.22
C THR A 746 4.71 -21.74 -24.47
N ILE A 747 4.32 -22.99 -24.21
CA ILE A 747 3.91 -24.04 -25.15
C ILE A 747 2.95 -23.57 -26.26
N ASP A 748 3.04 -24.13 -27.48
CA ASP A 748 2.24 -23.81 -28.69
C ASP A 748 2.24 -22.33 -29.18
N VAL A 749 2.82 -21.37 -28.43
CA VAL A 749 2.78 -19.93 -28.79
C VAL A 749 3.81 -19.61 -29.88
N ASN A 750 3.36 -19.51 -31.13
CA ASN A 750 4.20 -19.28 -32.31
C ASN A 750 4.35 -17.80 -32.76
N ARG A 751 4.05 -16.85 -31.85
CA ARG A 751 4.06 -15.40 -32.12
C ARG A 751 4.59 -14.60 -30.92
N TYR A 752 5.37 -13.55 -31.19
CA TYR A 752 5.88 -12.61 -30.19
C TYR A 752 5.86 -11.16 -30.72
N VAL A 753 5.89 -10.15 -29.83
CA VAL A 753 6.04 -8.73 -30.22
C VAL A 753 7.14 -8.08 -29.38
N ASP A 754 8.21 -7.64 -30.03
CA ASP A 754 9.29 -6.86 -29.43
C ASP A 754 8.92 -5.36 -29.47
N GLU A 755 8.62 -4.79 -28.31
CA GLU A 755 8.34 -3.36 -28.13
C GLU A 755 9.54 -2.57 -27.57
N THR A 756 10.70 -3.23 -27.43
CA THR A 756 11.90 -2.66 -26.80
C THR A 756 12.95 -2.18 -27.81
N ILE A 757 12.67 -2.33 -29.11
CA ILE A 757 13.55 -1.84 -30.18
C ILE A 757 13.57 -0.32 -30.30
N ASN A 758 14.74 0.20 -30.68
CA ASN A 758 14.96 1.62 -30.89
C ASN A 758 14.93 2.00 -32.37
N ALA A 759 14.46 3.23 -32.65
CA ALA A 759 14.34 3.75 -34.01
C ALA A 759 15.72 3.97 -34.66
N GLY A 760 15.88 3.50 -35.90
CA GLY A 760 17.12 3.67 -36.67
C GLY A 760 18.21 2.63 -36.40
N ASN A 761 17.97 1.63 -35.55
CA ASN A 761 18.86 0.48 -35.36
C ASN A 761 18.45 -0.70 -36.27
N SER A 762 19.46 -1.47 -36.73
CA SER A 762 19.25 -2.80 -37.31
C SER A 762 19.12 -3.82 -36.20
N TYR A 763 18.26 -4.82 -36.39
CA TYR A 763 18.12 -5.95 -35.50
C TYR A 763 18.10 -7.25 -36.30
N ALA A 764 18.66 -8.33 -35.75
CA ALA A 764 18.43 -9.67 -36.26
C ALA A 764 17.78 -10.54 -35.18
N TYR A 765 16.90 -11.45 -35.57
CA TYR A 765 16.18 -12.33 -34.65
C TYR A 765 16.30 -13.79 -35.06
N ARG A 766 16.27 -14.68 -34.08
CA ARG A 766 16.16 -16.12 -34.25
C ARG A 766 15.35 -16.70 -33.09
N VAL A 767 14.71 -17.84 -33.33
CA VAL A 767 13.85 -18.51 -32.34
C VAL A 767 14.26 -19.97 -32.23
N ALA A 768 14.20 -20.56 -31.04
CA ALA A 768 14.39 -21.99 -30.84
C ALA A 768 13.35 -22.54 -29.85
N ALA A 769 12.81 -23.72 -30.13
CA ALA A 769 12.02 -24.48 -29.16
C ALA A 769 12.93 -24.93 -28.01
N TYR A 770 12.40 -25.05 -26.80
CA TYR A 770 13.12 -25.62 -25.66
C TYR A 770 12.24 -26.54 -24.83
N ASN A 771 12.86 -27.50 -24.15
CA ASN A 771 12.26 -28.23 -23.04
C ASN A 771 13.34 -28.59 -22.01
N ILE A 772 12.97 -29.40 -21.01
CA ILE A 772 13.87 -29.89 -19.95
C ILE A 772 15.16 -30.61 -20.45
N GLU A 773 15.13 -31.28 -21.61
CA GLU A 773 16.32 -31.94 -22.19
C GLU A 773 17.21 -30.95 -22.97
N GLY A 774 16.68 -29.80 -23.38
CA GLY A 774 17.46 -28.69 -23.91
C GLY A 774 16.76 -27.87 -24.98
N THR A 775 17.55 -26.98 -25.60
CA THR A 775 17.14 -26.10 -26.71
C THR A 775 17.37 -26.78 -28.06
N SER A 776 16.43 -26.61 -28.99
CA SER A 776 16.54 -27.04 -30.38
C SER A 776 17.68 -26.31 -31.12
N ALA A 777 17.93 -26.66 -32.38
CA ALA A 777 18.61 -25.71 -33.27
C ALA A 777 17.74 -24.46 -33.45
N TYR A 778 18.36 -23.30 -33.64
CA TYR A 778 17.64 -22.07 -33.98
C TYR A 778 17.06 -22.12 -35.39
N SER A 779 15.95 -21.41 -35.56
CA SER A 779 15.27 -21.14 -36.83
C SER A 779 16.14 -20.33 -37.80
N ASN A 780 15.61 -20.05 -38.99
CA ASN A 780 16.23 -19.08 -39.89
C ASN A 780 16.37 -17.71 -39.21
N THR A 781 17.59 -17.18 -39.17
CA THR A 781 17.80 -15.79 -38.74
C THR A 781 17.11 -14.84 -39.72
N ILE A 782 16.24 -13.96 -39.21
CA ILE A 782 15.77 -12.79 -39.95
C ILE A 782 16.66 -11.60 -39.64
N GLN A 783 16.81 -10.68 -40.60
CA GLN A 783 17.46 -9.39 -40.39
C GLN A 783 16.49 -8.28 -40.77
N LEU A 784 16.18 -7.42 -39.80
CA LEU A 784 15.38 -6.21 -39.95
C LEU A 784 16.33 -5.02 -39.92
N ASP A 785 16.73 -4.57 -41.11
CA ASP A 785 17.65 -3.44 -41.25
C ASP A 785 17.15 -2.16 -40.57
N ALA A 786 18.11 -1.29 -40.27
CA ALA A 786 17.92 0.09 -39.85
C ALA A 786 17.12 0.88 -40.89
N ASN A 787 15.79 0.78 -40.81
CA ASN A 787 14.88 1.73 -41.44
C ASN A 787 15.05 3.11 -40.76
N ILE A 788 16.11 3.80 -41.18
CA ILE A 788 15.96 5.18 -41.64
C ILE A 788 14.66 5.20 -42.45
N LEU A 789 13.68 6.03 -42.07
CA LEU A 789 12.49 6.24 -42.90
C LEU A 789 12.99 6.56 -44.31
N SER A 790 12.71 5.67 -45.27
CA SER A 790 13.11 5.83 -46.64
C SER A 790 12.31 6.99 -47.22
N ILE A 791 12.88 8.20 -47.10
CA ILE A 791 12.32 9.43 -47.66
C ILE A 791 11.96 9.09 -49.11
N PRO A 792 10.66 9.05 -49.49
CA PRO A 792 10.26 8.57 -50.80
C PRO A 792 10.95 9.44 -51.83
N ASN A 793 11.78 8.77 -52.64
CA ASN A 793 12.98 9.30 -53.27
C ASN A 793 12.95 10.82 -53.55
N THR A 794 13.90 11.57 -53.00
CA THR A 794 14.02 13.03 -53.20
C THR A 794 14.20 13.44 -54.68
N ASP A 795 14.43 12.51 -55.61
CA ASP A 795 14.35 12.76 -57.06
C ASP A 795 12.94 12.63 -57.67
N GLN A 796 11.91 12.26 -56.90
CA GLN A 796 10.48 12.46 -57.25
C GLN A 796 9.83 13.54 -56.37
N LEU A 797 10.41 14.74 -56.38
CA LEU A 797 9.75 15.92 -55.82
C LEU A 797 8.44 16.21 -56.56
N ALA A 798 7.33 16.24 -55.80
CA ALA A 798 6.09 16.78 -56.30
C ALA A 798 6.28 18.22 -56.83
N MET A 799 6.15 18.40 -58.14
CA MET A 799 6.28 19.71 -58.77
C MET A 799 5.00 20.51 -58.52
N LEU A 800 5.04 21.40 -57.53
CA LEU A 800 4.06 22.46 -57.37
C LEU A 800 4.31 23.53 -58.44
N TYR A 801 3.41 23.66 -59.43
CA TYR A 801 3.52 24.68 -60.48
C TYR A 801 2.19 25.39 -60.80
N PRO A 802 2.20 26.67 -61.20
CA PRO A 802 3.34 27.58 -61.13
C PRO A 802 3.70 27.92 -59.67
N ASN A 803 5.00 28.00 -59.37
CA ASN A 803 5.51 28.46 -58.08
C ASN A 803 6.55 29.55 -58.35
N PRO A 804 6.26 30.85 -58.09
CA PRO A 804 5.07 31.36 -57.39
C PRO A 804 3.74 31.19 -58.12
N ALA A 805 2.68 30.95 -57.34
CA ALA A 805 1.31 30.73 -57.77
C ALA A 805 0.50 32.04 -57.80
N HIS A 806 -0.47 32.13 -58.71
CA HIS A 806 -1.51 33.16 -58.66
C HIS A 806 -2.78 32.55 -58.04
N ASP A 807 -3.66 31.96 -58.85
CA ASP A 807 -5.00 31.56 -58.38
C ASP A 807 -5.17 30.03 -58.30
N GLU A 808 -4.41 29.27 -59.10
CA GLU A 808 -4.36 27.80 -59.06
C GLU A 808 -2.94 27.30 -58.74
N LEU A 809 -2.85 26.12 -58.13
CA LEU A 809 -1.63 25.34 -57.98
C LEU A 809 -1.86 23.91 -58.48
N ASN A 810 -1.08 23.47 -59.47
CA ASN A 810 -1.13 22.12 -60.00
C ASN A 810 -0.27 21.19 -59.13
N LEU A 811 -0.73 19.95 -58.98
CA LEU A 811 -0.05 18.86 -58.26
C LEU A 811 0.42 17.81 -59.28
N SER A 812 1.53 17.12 -59.01
CA SER A 812 2.09 16.12 -59.92
C SER A 812 1.42 14.75 -59.75
N PRO A 813 0.98 14.07 -60.84
CA PRO A 813 0.14 12.86 -60.78
C PRO A 813 0.59 11.74 -59.82
N SER A 814 1.90 11.52 -59.64
CA SER A 814 2.44 10.38 -58.89
C SER A 814 2.11 10.37 -57.39
N LEU A 815 1.75 11.50 -56.77
CA LEU A 815 1.36 11.53 -55.34
C LEU A 815 -0.16 11.50 -55.12
N ILE A 816 -0.95 11.62 -56.18
CA ILE A 816 -2.38 11.97 -56.06
C ILE A 816 -3.26 10.72 -55.98
N TYR A 817 -2.77 9.58 -56.48
CA TYR A 817 -3.47 8.28 -56.40
C TYR A 817 -3.37 7.58 -55.04
N GLN A 818 -2.59 8.13 -54.09
CA GLN A 818 -2.40 7.59 -52.73
C GLN A 818 -2.70 8.61 -51.62
N ALA A 819 -3.04 9.85 -51.99
CA ALA A 819 -3.44 10.87 -51.03
C ALA A 819 -4.83 10.54 -50.48
N GLU A 820 -5.00 10.58 -49.16
CA GLU A 820 -6.31 10.57 -48.50
C GLU A 820 -6.77 12.00 -48.20
N GLN A 821 -5.82 12.88 -47.85
CA GLN A 821 -6.08 14.25 -47.44
C GLN A 821 -5.02 15.22 -48.00
N ILE A 822 -5.44 16.41 -48.40
CA ILE A 822 -4.56 17.52 -48.79
C ILE A 822 -4.92 18.76 -47.96
N ARG A 823 -3.92 19.38 -47.33
CA ARG A 823 -4.04 20.63 -46.59
C ARG A 823 -3.13 21.69 -47.20
N VAL A 824 -3.52 22.96 -47.12
CA VAL A 824 -2.58 24.09 -47.23
C VAL A 824 -2.49 24.75 -45.86
N VAL A 825 -1.29 24.85 -45.32
CA VAL A 825 -1.02 25.45 -44.00
C VAL A 825 -0.13 26.69 -44.12
N ASP A 826 -0.29 27.62 -43.18
CA ASP A 826 0.67 28.73 -43.00
C ASP A 826 1.98 28.24 -42.34
N LEU A 827 2.96 29.13 -42.20
CA LEU A 827 4.26 28.78 -41.60
C LEU A 827 4.20 28.45 -40.09
N ASN A 828 3.04 28.62 -39.44
CA ASN A 828 2.79 28.22 -38.05
C ASN A 828 2.00 26.90 -37.96
N GLY A 829 1.79 26.21 -39.09
CA GLY A 829 1.02 24.98 -39.17
C GLY A 829 -0.51 25.17 -39.19
N LYS A 830 -1.00 26.42 -39.18
CA LYS A 830 -2.45 26.66 -39.21
C LYS A 830 -3.01 26.29 -40.58
N THR A 831 -4.00 25.40 -40.60
CA THR A 831 -4.69 25.01 -41.83
C THR A 831 -5.53 26.17 -42.39
N MET A 832 -5.32 26.47 -43.66
CA MET A 832 -5.93 27.56 -44.43
C MET A 832 -6.89 27.02 -45.50
N LEU A 833 -6.55 25.87 -46.10
CA LEU A 833 -7.38 25.11 -47.04
C LEU A 833 -7.27 23.62 -46.70
N HIS A 834 -8.33 22.86 -46.96
CA HIS A 834 -8.39 21.42 -46.68
C HIS A 834 -9.29 20.74 -47.72
N TYR A 835 -8.84 19.59 -48.22
CA TYR A 835 -9.51 18.76 -49.20
C TYR A 835 -9.40 17.30 -48.75
N GLN A 836 -10.53 16.59 -48.71
CA GLN A 836 -10.56 15.12 -48.61
C GLN A 836 -10.52 14.53 -50.02
N VAL A 837 -9.65 13.54 -50.24
CA VAL A 837 -9.33 13.00 -51.57
C VAL A 837 -10.14 11.72 -51.81
N VAL A 838 -11.41 11.90 -52.16
CA VAL A 838 -12.29 10.79 -52.61
C VAL A 838 -12.05 10.38 -54.07
N SER A 839 -11.28 11.18 -54.82
CA SER A 839 -10.77 10.90 -56.16
C SER A 839 -9.59 11.84 -56.47
N PRO A 840 -8.71 11.53 -57.45
CA PRO A 840 -7.48 12.28 -57.66
C PRO A 840 -7.68 13.78 -57.96
N ILE A 841 -7.12 14.65 -57.12
CA ILE A 841 -7.17 16.12 -57.24
C ILE A 841 -5.90 16.65 -57.90
N GLU A 842 -5.92 16.88 -59.21
CA GLU A 842 -4.76 17.42 -59.98
C GLU A 842 -4.45 18.90 -59.72
N LYS A 843 -5.40 19.66 -59.14
CA LYS A 843 -5.27 21.10 -58.88
C LYS A 843 -5.95 21.51 -57.58
N ILE A 844 -5.37 22.49 -56.90
CA ILE A 844 -6.01 23.19 -55.78
C ILE A 844 -6.13 24.69 -56.07
N ASP A 845 -7.29 25.27 -55.74
CA ASP A 845 -7.57 26.70 -55.79
C ASP A 845 -6.90 27.40 -54.59
N VAL A 846 -6.00 28.33 -54.88
CA VAL A 846 -5.25 29.12 -53.89
C VAL A 846 -5.58 30.61 -53.97
N SER A 847 -6.55 31.02 -54.79
CA SER A 847 -6.96 32.41 -55.02
C SER A 847 -7.39 33.15 -53.74
N SER A 848 -7.98 32.42 -52.80
CA SER A 848 -8.43 32.90 -51.49
C SER A 848 -7.29 33.19 -50.49
N LEU A 849 -6.06 32.72 -50.77
CA LEU A 849 -4.90 32.98 -49.92
C LEU A 849 -4.36 34.39 -50.14
N LYS A 850 -3.82 34.99 -49.08
CA LYS A 850 -3.10 36.27 -49.17
C LYS A 850 -1.70 36.05 -49.75
N GLN A 851 -1.11 37.07 -50.34
CA GLN A 851 0.29 37.03 -50.79
C GLN A 851 1.22 36.60 -49.64
N GLY A 852 1.96 35.50 -49.79
CA GLY A 852 2.65 34.86 -48.67
C GLY A 852 3.23 33.48 -48.98
N MET A 853 4.08 32.97 -48.06
CA MET A 853 4.61 31.60 -48.15
C MET A 853 3.67 30.61 -47.44
N TYR A 854 3.39 29.49 -48.10
CA TYR A 854 2.56 28.41 -47.56
C TYR A 854 3.22 27.05 -47.79
N LEU A 855 2.75 26.04 -47.04
CA LEU A 855 3.08 24.64 -47.25
C LEU A 855 1.82 23.90 -47.71
N VAL A 856 1.91 23.16 -48.82
CA VAL A 856 0.97 22.07 -49.11
C VAL A 856 1.43 20.86 -48.28
N VAL A 857 0.52 20.23 -47.56
CA VAL A 857 0.72 18.97 -46.83
C VAL A 857 -0.20 17.94 -47.46
N ILE A 858 0.33 16.76 -47.79
CA ILE A 858 -0.39 15.63 -48.37
C ILE A 858 -0.25 14.46 -47.40
N SER A 859 -1.38 13.96 -46.90
CA SER A 859 -1.47 12.85 -45.96
C SER A 859 -1.87 11.57 -46.70
N THR A 860 -1.19 10.47 -46.38
CA THR A 860 -1.39 9.12 -46.91
C THR A 860 -1.40 8.13 -45.73
N GLN A 861 -1.76 6.87 -45.97
CA GLN A 861 -1.67 5.80 -44.96
C GLN A 861 -0.22 5.59 -44.46
N ASP A 862 0.77 5.89 -45.31
CA ASP A 862 2.20 5.81 -45.01
C ASP A 862 2.76 7.08 -44.34
N GLY A 863 1.92 8.09 -44.05
CA GLY A 863 2.28 9.34 -43.36
C GLY A 863 2.11 10.62 -44.17
N GLU A 864 2.74 11.71 -43.72
CA GLU A 864 2.60 13.06 -44.32
C GLU A 864 3.84 13.52 -45.10
N SER A 865 3.60 14.19 -46.23
CA SER A 865 4.64 14.88 -47.01
C SER A 865 4.29 16.36 -47.21
N PHE A 866 5.30 17.23 -47.24
CA PHE A 866 5.09 18.68 -47.37
C PHE A 866 5.93 19.33 -48.49
N ARG A 867 5.39 20.37 -49.13
CA ARG A 867 6.06 21.15 -50.20
C ARG A 867 5.69 22.63 -50.09
N LYS A 868 6.69 23.51 -50.28
CA LYS A 868 6.54 24.97 -50.05
C LYS A 868 6.26 25.73 -51.36
N PHE A 869 5.28 26.65 -51.34
CA PHE A 869 5.04 27.57 -52.45
C PHE A 869 4.83 29.01 -51.98
N TYR A 870 5.00 29.95 -52.91
CA TYR A 870 4.70 31.36 -52.71
C TYR A 870 3.41 31.74 -53.45
N LYS A 871 2.41 32.24 -52.73
CA LYS A 871 1.25 32.94 -53.30
C LYS A 871 1.67 34.36 -53.64
N LYS A 872 1.48 34.77 -54.90
CA LYS A 872 1.56 36.16 -55.36
C LYS A 872 0.25 36.91 -55.12
#